data_AF-B6INS3-F1
#
_entry.id   AF-B6INS3-F1
#
_cell.length_a   1.000
_cell.length_b   1.000
_cell.length_c   1.000
_cell.angle_alpha   90.00
_cell.angle_beta   90.00
_cell.angle_gamma   90.00
#
_symmetry.space_group_name_H-M   'P 1'
#
loop_
_entity.id
_entity.type
_entity.pdbx_description
1 polymer ?
#
loop_
_entity_poly.entity_id
_entity_poly.type
_entity_poly.pdbx_seq_one_letter_code
_entity_poly.pdbx_strand_id
1 'polypeptide(L)'
;MTALGAGSAAADPALMDFVLRPGTDGAEGSIAVAIPLADSDAARTFLDLRGSIDDADRRVANIGIGHRFRLGAVVLGGAVYYDRVRTDLESDFSQATVSLDLMTADLDLRANYYAPLDDEESVGTTVAGAPRLSGNHIVRSIFQPREVTLKGFDAEVGYRLGAIEGYDVRAFAGGYRYTDDEAPTVDGVKGRLEAWSQDGRFSFGIEVRDDDQDDTQAFATFRMRLGLFSEPARREGTASRLDWPVLRESGVRTAGPGRSDDRFVAEEQYNLTSGTFGGSGGTRLVFVSQGAAGTGTVESPFGSIAAAAAAAQANDLIYVRSGSYTGNVALKNGQQLIGQGEALSAGGTTLIAAGERPSLTAASGNVVTLANGNTVAGLRITAPAGTTNRDEFAAVLGDNITGQTLRNNDFSGNTGSNGTSSVGVRLTNMAGIAGTRSETRHFVSNSTSAPYYGTYYTGFGANNAEIVSVTTANGGWGVLSTDGAGTVDVFSIGSGDIAGLPILMRRDTVRADIARDVGAAAAGDLTTVTVHPTSGYYLVAVQHTDITRSGLVEIRDKATGRVIQRVTAGVGPDGTGISPDGRWAVVANEAEALNAPGSITVIDLAKAASGGAVARQVALTDQTGTFYANPAGTQQRFTDNDDPVRVGPVTHDPEGLQPEYVGFSSDSRYAYVSLQENNGVMALDLTGGTAPRYFNLGAVTRTGVDLTNSSSNPPQISFTQTLTGALREPDGVAGFTLNGVRYFITADEGDTSQPGVSSSQRFRGGRSVSIFNAETGQLVGDTGSQFDQLLFSTGNAAMEANPGIYGSLSQAPRYYNDDRSRRGGSEPEVLTVFEQNGATYAAVGLERGASIALVNLSDPARPRVETIALLPRDLTTVTGTVGLAANPEGIASAVFGGRRFVYAGLENAGNVAIWRFNPGGN
;
A
#
# COMPACT_ATOMS: atom_id res chain seq x y z
N MET A 1 -22.32 51.35 -74.02
CA MET A 1 -22.57 52.38 -75.06
C MET A 1 -22.20 53.71 -74.41
N THR A 2 -21.23 54.50 -74.85
CA THR A 2 -20.88 54.90 -76.23
C THR A 2 -19.43 55.40 -76.28
N ALA A 3 -18.71 55.03 -77.35
CA ALA A 3 -17.55 55.68 -77.97
C ALA A 3 -16.27 55.99 -77.15
N LEU A 4 -15.23 55.17 -77.37
CA LEU A 4 -13.83 55.52 -77.68
C LEU A 4 -13.20 54.17 -78.15
N GLY A 5 -13.09 53.88 -79.44
CA GLY A 5 -12.00 54.35 -80.29
C GLY A 5 -11.04 53.16 -80.51
N ALA A 6 -11.21 52.44 -81.62
CA ALA A 6 -10.37 51.30 -81.98
C ALA A 6 -8.92 51.75 -82.24
N GLY A 7 -8.01 51.27 -81.41
CA GLY A 7 -6.59 51.11 -81.69
C GLY A 7 -6.19 49.77 -81.08
N SER A 8 -5.92 48.77 -81.93
CA SER A 8 -5.41 47.47 -81.50
C SER A 8 -3.99 47.63 -80.97
N ALA A 9 -3.85 48.01 -79.70
CA ALA A 9 -2.68 47.61 -78.92
C ALA A 9 -2.86 46.12 -78.61
N ALA A 10 -1.88 45.29 -78.94
CA ALA A 10 -1.87 43.90 -78.49
C ALA A 10 -2.14 43.91 -76.97
N ALA A 11 -3.16 43.17 -76.52
CA ALA A 11 -3.41 43.05 -75.09
C ALA A 11 -2.14 42.50 -74.44
N ASP A 12 -1.61 43.21 -73.43
CA ASP A 12 -0.48 42.74 -72.64
C ASP A 12 -0.80 41.31 -72.12
N PRO A 13 0.12 40.34 -72.19
CA PRO A 13 -0.16 38.98 -71.74
C PRO A 13 -0.50 38.94 -70.24
N ALA A 14 -1.16 37.85 -69.83
CA ALA A 14 -1.33 37.56 -68.42
C ALA A 14 0.04 37.40 -67.75
N LEU A 15 0.22 37.98 -66.56
CA LEU A 15 1.46 37.87 -65.80
C LEU A 15 1.32 36.74 -64.80
N MET A 16 2.25 35.80 -64.84
CA MET A 16 2.33 34.67 -63.93
C MET A 16 3.51 34.86 -62.97
N ASP A 17 3.21 34.91 -61.67
CA ASP A 17 4.21 34.97 -60.61
C ASP A 17 4.34 33.60 -59.94
N PHE A 18 5.56 33.09 -59.89
CA PHE A 18 5.95 31.99 -59.01
C PHE A 18 6.69 32.58 -57.81
N VAL A 19 6.22 32.29 -56.60
CA VAL A 19 6.81 32.79 -55.37
C VAL A 19 7.20 31.63 -54.47
N LEU A 20 8.44 31.66 -53.99
CA LEU A 20 8.92 30.80 -52.92
C LEU A 20 9.29 31.67 -51.73
N ARG A 21 8.80 31.29 -50.55
CA ARG A 21 8.95 32.07 -49.33
C ARG A 21 9.31 31.19 -48.14
N PRO A 22 10.58 30.76 -47.99
CA PRO A 22 11.05 30.14 -46.76
C PRO A 22 11.11 31.15 -45.61
N GLY A 23 10.74 30.70 -44.40
CA GLY A 23 10.79 31.47 -43.18
C GLY A 23 11.24 30.66 -41.96
N THR A 24 11.20 31.29 -40.79
CA THR A 24 11.59 30.68 -39.51
C THR A 24 10.64 29.59 -39.04
N ASP A 25 9.34 29.73 -39.33
CA ASP A 25 8.28 28.80 -38.92
C ASP A 25 7.57 28.16 -40.11
N GLY A 26 8.33 27.85 -41.16
CA GLY A 26 7.85 27.08 -42.31
C GLY A 26 8.18 27.71 -43.65
N ALA A 27 7.63 27.14 -44.73
CA ALA A 27 7.88 27.61 -46.10
C ALA A 27 6.62 27.59 -46.95
N GLU A 28 6.36 28.71 -47.64
CA GLU A 28 5.21 28.86 -48.54
C GLU A 28 5.65 28.84 -50.01
N GLY A 29 4.91 28.12 -50.84
CA GLY A 29 4.97 28.21 -52.30
C GLY A 29 3.65 28.74 -52.86
N SER A 30 3.71 29.73 -53.75
CA SER A 30 2.50 30.25 -54.41
C SER A 30 2.65 30.51 -55.89
N ILE A 31 1.53 30.41 -56.59
CA ILE A 31 1.37 30.77 -58.00
C ILE A 31 0.25 31.81 -58.10
N ALA A 32 0.53 32.94 -58.75
CA ALA A 32 -0.47 33.95 -59.05
C ALA A 32 -0.52 34.25 -60.54
N VAL A 33 -1.72 34.47 -61.10
CA VAL A 33 -1.95 34.81 -62.50
C VAL A 33 -2.81 36.07 -62.57
N ALA A 34 -2.21 37.17 -62.98
CA ALA A 34 -2.88 38.44 -63.22
C ALA A 34 -3.25 38.58 -64.70
N ILE A 35 -4.53 38.40 -65.01
CA ILE A 35 -5.11 38.45 -66.36
C ILE A 35 -5.64 39.87 -66.61
N PRO A 36 -5.06 40.65 -67.54
CA PRO A 36 -5.59 41.95 -67.89
C PRO A 36 -6.94 41.81 -68.59
N LEU A 37 -7.95 42.52 -68.09
CA LEU A 37 -9.30 42.61 -68.67
C LEU A 37 -9.47 43.86 -69.54
N ALA A 38 -8.79 44.94 -69.16
CA ALA A 38 -8.67 46.18 -69.91
C ALA A 38 -7.32 46.82 -69.56
N ASP A 39 -6.54 47.24 -70.56
CA ASP A 39 -5.16 47.63 -70.32
C ASP A 39 -4.70 48.78 -71.23
N SER A 40 -3.99 49.74 -70.63
CA SER A 40 -3.43 50.93 -71.29
C SER A 40 -2.37 51.57 -70.39
N ASP A 41 -1.55 52.48 -70.93
CA ASP A 41 -0.60 53.25 -70.13
C ASP A 41 -1.27 54.20 -69.11
N ALA A 42 -2.59 54.40 -69.17
CA ALA A 42 -3.33 55.25 -68.24
C ALA A 42 -4.09 54.44 -67.17
N ALA A 43 -4.44 53.18 -67.43
CA ALA A 43 -5.20 52.36 -66.50
C ALA A 43 -5.13 50.87 -66.86
N ARG A 44 -5.21 50.01 -65.83
CA ARG A 44 -5.26 48.55 -65.93
C ARG A 44 -6.38 48.00 -65.03
N THR A 45 -7.29 47.24 -65.62
CA THR A 45 -8.23 46.36 -64.92
C THR A 45 -7.74 44.93 -65.07
N PHE A 46 -7.68 44.17 -63.99
CA PHE A 46 -7.17 42.80 -64.01
C PHE A 46 -7.99 41.86 -63.11
N LEU A 47 -8.07 40.61 -63.53
CA LEU A 47 -8.47 39.48 -62.70
C LEU A 47 -7.20 38.85 -62.13
N ASP A 48 -7.15 38.59 -60.84
CA ASP A 48 -6.02 37.97 -60.15
C ASP A 48 -6.46 36.63 -59.54
N LEU A 49 -5.83 35.55 -59.97
CA LEU A 49 -6.07 34.20 -59.47
C LEU A 49 -4.81 33.73 -58.75
N ARG A 50 -4.92 33.33 -57.48
CA ARG A 50 -3.79 32.86 -56.68
C ARG A 50 -4.09 31.54 -56.01
N GLY A 51 -3.10 30.66 -55.97
CA GLY A 51 -3.08 29.48 -55.12
C GLY A 51 -1.78 29.41 -54.34
N SER A 52 -1.85 29.08 -53.06
CA SER A 52 -0.67 28.80 -52.24
C SER A 52 -0.84 27.57 -51.36
N ILE A 53 0.31 26.97 -51.03
CA ILE A 53 0.45 25.85 -50.11
C ILE A 53 1.69 26.09 -49.24
N ASP A 54 1.62 25.72 -47.98
CA ASP A 54 2.77 25.70 -47.07
C ASP A 54 3.10 24.28 -46.58
N ASP A 55 4.14 24.16 -45.77
CA ASP A 55 4.63 22.91 -45.20
C ASP A 55 3.81 22.38 -44.02
N ALA A 56 2.82 23.14 -43.55
CA ALA A 56 1.81 22.72 -42.60
C ALA A 56 0.53 22.20 -43.29
N ASP A 57 0.60 21.90 -44.60
CA ASP A 57 -0.52 21.44 -45.44
C ASP A 57 -1.67 22.46 -45.55
N ARG A 58 -1.46 23.73 -45.16
CA ARG A 58 -2.43 24.81 -45.36
C ARG A 58 -2.56 25.10 -46.84
N ARG A 59 -3.79 25.30 -47.32
CA ARG A 59 -4.08 25.56 -48.73
C ARG A 59 -4.93 26.80 -48.89
N VAL A 60 -4.50 27.70 -49.76
CA VAL A 60 -5.18 28.97 -50.01
C VAL A 60 -5.53 29.08 -51.49
N ALA A 61 -6.75 29.49 -51.78
CA ALA A 61 -7.19 29.89 -53.11
C ALA A 61 -7.81 31.30 -53.05
N ASN A 62 -7.34 32.20 -53.90
CA ASN A 62 -7.84 33.57 -53.96
C ASN A 62 -8.29 33.92 -55.37
N ILE A 63 -9.42 34.61 -55.46
CA ILE A 63 -9.89 35.24 -56.70
C ILE A 63 -10.18 36.71 -56.41
N GLY A 64 -9.56 37.61 -57.19
CA GLY A 64 -9.78 39.03 -57.02
C GLY A 64 -9.90 39.79 -58.33
N ILE A 65 -10.55 40.93 -58.26
CA ILE A 65 -10.62 41.90 -59.36
C ILE A 65 -10.05 43.22 -58.90
N GLY A 66 -9.10 43.73 -59.67
CA GLY A 66 -8.39 44.97 -59.37
C GLY A 66 -8.53 46.00 -60.50
N HIS A 67 -8.49 47.26 -60.12
CA HIS A 67 -8.43 48.38 -61.04
C HIS A 67 -7.41 49.40 -60.57
N ARG A 68 -6.53 49.82 -61.48
CA ARG A 68 -5.51 50.85 -61.25
C ARG A 68 -5.56 51.89 -62.35
N PHE A 69 -5.41 53.15 -61.97
CA PHE A 69 -5.34 54.27 -62.90
C PHE A 69 -4.17 55.20 -62.56
N ARG A 70 -3.53 55.72 -63.60
CA ARG A 70 -2.37 56.61 -63.52
C ARG A 70 -2.81 58.05 -63.74
N LEU A 71 -2.52 58.90 -62.76
CA LEU A 71 -2.70 60.35 -62.80
C LEU A 71 -1.32 61.02 -62.80
N GLY A 72 -0.73 61.18 -63.98
CA GLY A 72 0.62 61.73 -64.12
C GLY A 72 1.68 60.84 -63.43
N ALA A 73 2.27 61.34 -62.35
CA ALA A 73 3.31 60.65 -61.59
C ALA A 73 2.79 59.74 -60.46
N VAL A 74 1.47 59.64 -60.29
CA VAL A 74 0.81 58.83 -59.24
C VAL A 74 -0.03 57.73 -59.88
N VAL A 75 -0.02 56.54 -59.30
CA VAL A 75 -0.94 55.43 -59.59
C VAL A 75 -1.81 55.21 -58.36
N LEU A 76 -3.12 55.22 -58.56
CA LEU A 76 -4.11 54.86 -57.55
C LEU A 76 -4.76 53.55 -57.95
N GLY A 77 -4.94 52.67 -56.97
CA GLY A 77 -5.39 51.32 -57.18
C GLY A 77 -6.27 50.82 -56.07
N GLY A 78 -7.13 49.88 -56.41
CA GLY A 78 -7.79 49.05 -55.43
C GLY A 78 -8.13 47.69 -56.00
N ALA A 79 -8.32 46.72 -55.12
CA ALA A 79 -8.76 45.39 -55.48
C ALA A 79 -9.69 44.83 -54.41
N VAL A 80 -10.59 43.94 -54.83
CA VAL A 80 -11.43 43.15 -53.94
C VAL A 80 -11.15 41.68 -54.21
N TYR A 81 -10.99 40.90 -53.15
CA TYR A 81 -10.73 39.47 -53.22
C TYR A 81 -11.77 38.68 -52.44
N TYR A 82 -12.03 37.48 -52.93
CA TYR A 82 -12.60 36.39 -52.16
C TYR A 82 -11.52 35.33 -51.95
N ASP A 83 -11.33 34.96 -50.70
CA ASP A 83 -10.29 34.06 -50.22
C ASP A 83 -10.94 32.82 -49.64
N ARG A 84 -10.44 31.64 -50.00
CA ARG A 84 -10.82 30.36 -49.40
C ARG A 84 -9.56 29.69 -48.87
N VAL A 85 -9.58 29.31 -47.60
CA VAL A 85 -8.43 28.75 -46.90
C VAL A 85 -8.85 27.47 -46.23
N ARG A 86 -8.06 26.41 -46.44
CA ARG A 86 -8.06 25.23 -45.58
C ARG A 86 -6.86 25.33 -44.64
N THR A 87 -7.11 25.33 -43.34
CA THR A 87 -6.10 25.46 -42.30
C THR A 87 -5.38 24.13 -42.05
N ASP A 88 -4.29 24.19 -41.28
CA ASP A 88 -3.55 23.03 -40.77
C ASP A 88 -4.38 22.18 -39.78
N LEU A 89 -5.42 22.77 -39.18
CA LEU A 89 -6.42 22.08 -38.37
C LEU A 89 -7.57 21.45 -39.19
N GLU A 90 -7.43 21.43 -40.52
CA GLU A 90 -8.42 20.94 -41.49
C GLU A 90 -9.73 21.73 -41.57
N SER A 91 -9.80 22.92 -40.96
CA SER A 91 -10.95 23.83 -41.06
C SER A 91 -10.96 24.58 -42.40
N ASP A 92 -12.13 24.87 -42.95
CA ASP A 92 -12.30 25.56 -44.22
C ASP A 92 -13.01 26.93 -44.06
N PHE A 93 -12.25 28.02 -44.12
CA PHE A 93 -12.74 29.40 -43.95
C PHE A 93 -12.73 30.22 -45.25
N SER A 94 -13.64 31.19 -45.32
CA SER A 94 -13.73 32.17 -46.39
C SER A 94 -13.58 33.60 -45.89
N GLN A 95 -13.05 34.48 -46.72
CA GLN A 95 -12.87 35.89 -46.37
C GLN A 95 -13.02 36.81 -47.59
N ALA A 96 -13.59 37.99 -47.36
CA ALA A 96 -13.56 39.09 -48.30
C ALA A 96 -12.45 40.08 -47.92
N THR A 97 -11.63 40.46 -48.89
CA THR A 97 -10.51 41.38 -48.67
C THR A 97 -10.63 42.60 -49.58
N VAL A 98 -10.44 43.79 -49.01
CA VAL A 98 -10.39 45.06 -49.76
C VAL A 98 -8.99 45.63 -49.65
N SER A 99 -8.35 45.89 -50.77
CA SER A 99 -7.00 46.44 -50.88
C SER A 99 -7.02 47.81 -51.54
N LEU A 100 -6.21 48.74 -51.04
CA LEU A 100 -6.00 50.08 -51.59
C LEU A 100 -4.50 50.33 -51.76
N ASP A 101 -4.11 50.81 -52.95
CA ASP A 101 -2.74 51.12 -53.31
C ASP A 101 -2.64 52.60 -53.78
N LEU A 102 -1.67 53.34 -53.26
CA LEU A 102 -1.18 54.60 -53.83
C LEU A 102 0.32 54.46 -54.07
N MET A 103 0.73 54.57 -55.32
CA MET A 103 2.11 54.33 -55.72
C MET A 103 2.64 55.47 -56.57
N THR A 104 3.88 55.88 -56.33
CA THR A 104 4.62 56.84 -57.17
C THR A 104 5.92 56.19 -57.64
N ALA A 105 6.82 56.98 -58.24
CA ALA A 105 8.16 56.48 -58.53
C ALA A 105 8.90 56.05 -57.26
N ASP A 106 8.77 56.80 -56.15
CA ASP A 106 9.61 56.62 -54.96
C ASP A 106 8.84 56.24 -53.69
N LEU A 107 7.54 56.51 -53.62
CA LEU A 107 6.69 56.26 -52.44
C LEU A 107 5.58 55.27 -52.77
N ASP A 108 5.35 54.34 -51.83
CA ASP A 108 4.24 53.38 -51.83
C ASP A 108 3.45 53.49 -50.53
N LEU A 109 2.13 53.54 -50.63
CA LEU A 109 1.21 53.43 -49.50
C LEU A 109 0.20 52.34 -49.84
N ARG A 110 0.07 51.37 -48.94
CA ARG A 110 -0.85 50.25 -49.11
C ARG A 110 -1.62 50.02 -47.83
N ALA A 111 -2.89 49.68 -47.98
CA ALA A 111 -3.76 49.30 -46.88
C ALA A 111 -4.69 48.18 -47.30
N ASN A 112 -4.90 47.21 -46.42
CA ASN A 112 -5.81 46.09 -46.64
C ASN A 112 -6.77 45.96 -45.45
N TYR A 113 -8.01 45.63 -45.73
CA TYR A 113 -9.01 45.23 -44.73
C TYR A 113 -9.46 43.81 -45.03
N TYR A 114 -9.48 43.00 -43.99
CA TYR A 114 -9.73 41.56 -44.00
C TYR A 114 -11.02 41.28 -43.23
N ALA A 115 -12.05 40.83 -43.94
CA ALA A 115 -13.37 40.54 -43.40
C ALA A 115 -13.71 39.05 -43.59
N PRO A 116 -13.46 38.20 -42.59
CA PRO A 116 -13.92 36.83 -42.60
C PRO A 116 -15.43 36.75 -42.84
N LEU A 117 -15.85 35.73 -43.58
CA LEU A 117 -17.26 35.44 -43.88
C LEU A 117 -17.79 34.24 -43.08
N ASP A 118 -16.87 33.45 -42.54
CA ASP A 118 -17.10 32.29 -41.69
C ASP A 118 -16.49 32.61 -40.31
N ASP A 119 -17.25 32.42 -39.24
CA ASP A 119 -16.83 32.85 -37.88
C ASP A 119 -15.98 31.78 -37.18
N GLU A 120 -16.42 30.51 -37.20
CA GLU A 120 -15.79 29.41 -36.45
C GLU A 120 -16.01 28.04 -37.08
N GLU A 121 -15.11 27.09 -36.79
CA GLU A 121 -15.29 25.67 -37.09
C GLU A 121 -14.87 24.78 -35.90
N SER A 122 -15.50 23.62 -35.75
CA SER A 122 -15.17 22.67 -34.68
C SER A 122 -14.03 21.75 -35.10
N VAL A 123 -13.02 21.62 -34.25
CA VAL A 123 -11.80 20.86 -34.54
C VAL A 123 -11.75 19.60 -33.67
N GLY A 124 -11.46 18.44 -34.26
CA GLY A 124 -11.21 17.19 -33.53
C GLY A 124 -12.38 16.63 -32.71
N THR A 125 -12.07 15.74 -31.76
CA THR A 125 -13.04 15.11 -30.86
C THR A 125 -13.26 15.93 -29.59
N THR A 126 -14.42 15.77 -28.95
CA THR A 126 -14.69 16.40 -27.66
C THR A 126 -13.65 16.04 -26.61
N VAL A 127 -13.28 17.03 -25.80
CA VAL A 127 -12.31 16.90 -24.71
C VAL A 127 -13.03 17.13 -23.40
N ALA A 128 -12.76 16.31 -22.40
CA ALA A 128 -13.44 16.41 -21.12
C ALA A 128 -12.55 17.14 -20.08
N GLY A 129 -13.12 18.11 -19.37
CA GLY A 129 -12.43 18.96 -18.38
C GLY A 129 -12.06 18.23 -17.08
N ALA A 130 -11.55 18.91 -16.06
CA ALA A 130 -11.29 18.24 -14.78
C ALA A 130 -12.61 17.77 -14.11
N PRO A 131 -12.66 16.59 -13.46
CA PRO A 131 -13.83 16.17 -12.72
C PRO A 131 -14.05 17.07 -11.50
N ARG A 132 -15.31 17.39 -11.21
CA ARG A 132 -15.71 18.21 -10.05
C ARG A 132 -16.91 17.59 -9.33
N LEU A 133 -17.09 17.96 -8.07
CA LEU A 133 -18.28 17.59 -7.30
C LEU A 133 -19.44 18.51 -7.68
N SER A 134 -20.64 17.95 -7.82
CA SER A 134 -21.88 18.71 -8.03
C SER A 134 -23.05 17.92 -7.47
N GLY A 135 -23.80 18.50 -6.54
CA GLY A 135 -24.92 17.80 -5.93
C GLY A 135 -24.46 16.53 -5.20
N ASN A 136 -24.99 15.38 -5.62
CA ASN A 136 -24.64 14.05 -5.13
C ASN A 136 -23.78 13.23 -6.11
N HIS A 137 -23.18 13.89 -7.10
CA HIS A 137 -22.47 13.25 -8.21
C HIS A 137 -21.08 13.87 -8.43
N ILE A 138 -20.27 13.15 -9.19
CA ILE A 138 -19.08 13.68 -9.83
C ILE A 138 -19.46 13.98 -11.27
N VAL A 139 -19.17 15.20 -11.73
CA VAL A 139 -19.47 15.65 -13.10
C VAL A 139 -18.20 16.09 -13.81
N ARG A 140 -18.17 15.92 -15.12
CA ARG A 140 -17.10 16.39 -16.00
C ARG A 140 -17.74 17.21 -17.12
N SER A 141 -17.28 18.43 -17.32
CA SER A 141 -17.69 19.25 -18.45
C SER A 141 -17.02 18.73 -19.73
N ILE A 142 -17.79 18.60 -20.80
CA ILE A 142 -17.30 18.19 -22.12
C ILE A 142 -17.27 19.42 -23.02
N PHE A 143 -16.11 19.67 -23.60
CA PHE A 143 -15.84 20.80 -24.49
C PHE A 143 -15.62 20.31 -25.92
N GLN A 144 -16.08 21.09 -26.89
CA GLN A 144 -15.72 20.91 -28.30
C GLN A 144 -14.65 21.96 -28.64
N PRO A 145 -13.43 21.53 -28.98
CA PRO A 145 -12.38 22.43 -29.44
C PRO A 145 -12.79 23.14 -30.73
N ARG A 146 -12.35 24.39 -30.90
CA ARG A 146 -12.72 25.25 -32.04
C ARG A 146 -11.53 26.02 -32.60
N GLU A 147 -11.68 26.40 -33.86
CA GLU A 147 -10.84 27.38 -34.53
C GLU A 147 -11.72 28.56 -34.97
N VAL A 148 -11.29 29.78 -34.70
CA VAL A 148 -12.05 31.02 -35.01
C VAL A 148 -11.28 31.92 -35.96
N THR A 149 -11.98 32.69 -36.80
CA THR A 149 -11.36 33.63 -37.73
C THR A 149 -11.25 35.04 -37.14
N LEU A 150 -10.22 35.79 -37.54
CA LEU A 150 -9.98 37.14 -37.04
C LEU A 150 -10.16 38.17 -38.15
N LYS A 151 -11.02 39.17 -37.94
CA LYS A 151 -11.13 40.33 -38.81
C LYS A 151 -10.02 41.32 -38.52
N GLY A 152 -9.51 42.03 -39.52
CA GLY A 152 -8.37 42.90 -39.29
C GLY A 152 -8.03 43.84 -40.42
N PHE A 153 -6.98 44.63 -40.21
CA PHE A 153 -6.41 45.50 -41.22
C PHE A 153 -4.88 45.49 -41.13
N ASP A 154 -4.23 45.76 -42.26
CA ASP A 154 -2.82 46.09 -42.29
C ASP A 154 -2.58 47.34 -43.15
N ALA A 155 -1.50 48.06 -42.83
CA ALA A 155 -1.03 49.16 -43.64
C ALA A 155 0.50 49.18 -43.69
N GLU A 156 1.05 49.54 -44.85
CA GLU A 156 2.49 49.71 -45.05
C GLU A 156 2.82 50.97 -45.86
N VAL A 157 3.96 51.57 -45.51
CA VAL A 157 4.61 52.63 -46.27
C VAL A 157 5.93 52.12 -46.82
N GLY A 158 6.14 52.30 -48.12
CA GLY A 158 7.36 51.92 -48.83
C GLY A 158 8.08 53.13 -49.40
N TYR A 159 9.41 53.13 -49.32
CA TYR A 159 10.27 54.12 -49.96
C TYR A 159 11.34 53.47 -50.82
N ARG A 160 11.60 54.06 -51.98
CA ARG A 160 12.62 53.61 -52.92
C ARG A 160 14.01 54.09 -52.49
N LEU A 161 14.93 53.15 -52.31
CA LEU A 161 16.31 53.42 -51.92
C LEU A 161 17.24 53.65 -53.12
N GLY A 162 16.74 53.39 -54.33
CA GLY A 162 17.45 53.60 -55.59
C GLY A 162 17.79 52.30 -56.31
N ALA A 163 18.50 52.42 -57.43
CA ALA A 163 18.96 51.28 -58.20
C ALA A 163 20.38 50.86 -57.75
N ILE A 164 20.53 49.62 -57.31
CA ILE A 164 21.82 49.03 -56.88
C ILE A 164 22.08 47.81 -57.79
N GLU A 165 23.21 47.80 -58.50
CA GLU A 165 23.67 46.67 -59.34
C GLU A 165 22.60 46.07 -60.28
N GLY A 166 21.74 46.91 -60.87
CA GLY A 166 20.69 46.44 -61.79
C GLY A 166 19.36 46.06 -61.13
N TYR A 167 19.20 46.32 -59.82
CA TYR A 167 17.97 46.10 -59.06
C TYR A 167 17.41 47.39 -58.47
N ASP A 168 16.10 47.62 -58.59
CA ASP A 168 15.35 48.66 -57.89
C ASP A 168 15.02 48.20 -56.46
N VAL A 169 15.63 48.84 -55.47
CA VAL A 169 15.51 48.44 -54.06
C VAL A 169 14.54 49.34 -53.32
N ARG A 170 13.63 48.74 -52.55
CA ARG A 170 12.63 49.42 -51.73
C ARG A 170 12.62 48.88 -50.31
N ALA A 171 12.39 49.77 -49.35
CA ALA A 171 12.18 49.44 -47.96
C ALA A 171 10.76 49.79 -47.54
N PHE A 172 10.12 48.90 -46.79
CA PHE A 172 8.76 49.01 -46.31
C PHE A 172 8.74 48.88 -44.79
N ALA A 173 7.86 49.65 -44.16
CA ALA A 173 7.52 49.53 -42.75
C ALA A 173 5.99 49.61 -42.61
N GLY A 174 5.43 48.79 -41.76
CA GLY A 174 3.99 48.71 -41.56
C GLY A 174 3.61 48.01 -40.27
N GLY A 175 2.30 47.87 -40.08
CA GLY A 175 1.74 47.12 -38.95
C GLY A 175 0.37 46.58 -39.31
N TYR A 176 -0.11 45.68 -38.46
CA TYR A 176 -1.39 45.01 -38.62
C TYR A 176 -2.07 44.80 -37.27
N ARG A 177 -3.40 44.72 -37.32
CA ARG A 177 -4.24 44.37 -36.17
C ARG A 177 -5.35 43.43 -36.62
N TYR A 178 -5.50 42.30 -35.93
CA TYR A 178 -6.61 41.37 -36.09
C TYR A 178 -7.34 41.17 -34.76
N THR A 179 -8.66 41.07 -34.78
CA THR A 179 -9.50 41.03 -33.58
C THR A 179 -10.65 40.06 -33.77
N ASP A 180 -11.09 39.46 -32.67
CA ASP A 180 -12.38 38.79 -32.55
C ASP A 180 -12.92 38.98 -31.13
N ASP A 181 -14.21 38.70 -30.91
CA ASP A 181 -14.83 38.83 -29.59
C ASP A 181 -14.51 37.61 -28.68
N GLU A 182 -14.17 36.45 -29.28
CA GLU A 182 -13.93 35.17 -28.60
C GLU A 182 -12.47 34.70 -28.65
N ALA A 183 -11.58 35.51 -29.27
CA ALA A 183 -10.14 35.25 -29.31
C ALA A 183 -9.29 36.50 -28.97
N PRO A 184 -8.06 36.30 -28.46
CA PRO A 184 -7.11 37.39 -28.25
C PRO A 184 -6.89 38.23 -29.50
N THR A 185 -6.78 39.55 -29.31
CA THR A 185 -6.33 40.46 -30.37
C THR A 185 -4.91 40.11 -30.78
N VAL A 186 -4.61 40.27 -32.07
CA VAL A 186 -3.28 40.10 -32.65
C VAL A 186 -2.78 41.46 -33.13
N ASP A 187 -1.72 41.95 -32.51
CA ASP A 187 -1.09 43.22 -32.85
C ASP A 187 0.34 42.99 -33.31
N GLY A 188 0.67 43.52 -34.50
CA GLY A 188 2.01 43.28 -35.06
C GLY A 188 2.60 44.41 -35.87
N VAL A 189 3.93 44.40 -35.93
CA VAL A 189 4.74 45.29 -36.76
C VAL A 189 5.49 44.49 -37.81
N LYS A 190 5.69 45.08 -39.00
CA LYS A 190 6.42 44.43 -40.09
C LYS A 190 7.37 45.40 -40.79
N GLY A 191 8.52 44.88 -41.19
CA GLY A 191 9.51 45.58 -42.02
C GLY A 191 9.95 44.68 -43.17
N ARG A 192 10.06 45.22 -44.37
CA ARG A 192 10.45 44.45 -45.56
C ARG A 192 11.42 45.21 -46.44
N LEU A 193 12.42 44.52 -46.97
CA LEU A 193 13.27 44.99 -48.06
C LEU A 193 12.93 44.17 -49.31
N GLU A 194 12.80 44.81 -50.46
CA GLU A 194 12.54 44.13 -51.72
C GLU A 194 13.37 44.76 -52.86
N ALA A 195 14.06 43.91 -53.62
CA ALA A 195 14.89 44.28 -54.74
C ALA A 195 14.32 43.65 -56.02
N TRP A 196 13.80 44.48 -56.92
CA TRP A 196 13.29 44.07 -58.22
C TRP A 196 14.35 44.28 -59.29
N SER A 197 14.64 43.26 -60.09
CA SER A 197 15.44 43.43 -61.31
C SER A 197 14.86 44.54 -62.20
N GLN A 198 15.72 45.30 -62.88
CA GLN A 198 15.29 46.43 -63.74
C GLN A 198 14.41 46.01 -64.94
N ASP A 199 14.40 44.73 -65.30
CA ASP A 199 13.50 44.15 -66.29
C ASP A 199 12.15 43.69 -65.69
N GLY A 200 12.01 43.73 -64.36
CA GLY A 200 10.80 43.39 -63.63
C GLY A 200 10.50 41.90 -63.56
N ARG A 201 11.45 41.02 -63.93
CA ARG A 201 11.22 39.56 -64.02
C ARG A 201 11.50 38.82 -62.72
N PHE A 202 12.42 39.32 -61.91
CA PHE A 202 12.83 38.71 -60.65
C PHE A 202 12.74 39.69 -59.50
N SER A 203 12.26 39.23 -58.34
CA SER A 203 12.40 39.95 -57.08
C SER A 203 12.97 39.08 -55.97
N PHE A 204 13.79 39.70 -55.13
CA PHE A 204 14.31 39.13 -53.91
C PHE A 204 13.87 40.02 -52.74
N GLY A 205 13.37 39.43 -51.68
CA GLY A 205 12.95 40.19 -50.51
C GLY A 205 13.30 39.51 -49.20
N ILE A 206 13.39 40.32 -48.15
CA ILE A 206 13.46 39.87 -46.76
C ILE A 206 12.38 40.62 -45.99
N GLU A 207 11.55 39.89 -45.26
CA GLU A 207 10.54 40.44 -44.37
C GLU A 207 10.78 39.95 -42.94
N VAL A 208 10.63 40.85 -41.98
CA VAL A 208 10.59 40.53 -40.54
C VAL A 208 9.28 41.06 -40.00
N ARG A 209 8.56 40.23 -39.25
CA ARG A 209 7.35 40.60 -38.52
C ARG A 209 7.46 40.15 -37.07
N ASP A 210 6.76 40.84 -36.20
CA ASP A 210 6.70 40.53 -34.78
C ASP A 210 5.28 40.78 -34.31
N ASP A 211 4.64 39.76 -33.75
CA ASP A 211 3.30 39.84 -33.15
C ASP A 211 3.17 38.95 -31.91
N ASP A 212 2.09 39.17 -31.16
CA ASP A 212 1.75 38.50 -29.91
C ASP A 212 1.18 37.09 -30.06
N GLN A 213 0.90 36.63 -31.29
CA GLN A 213 0.40 35.28 -31.57
C GLN A 213 1.53 34.33 -31.99
N ASP A 214 2.40 34.78 -32.90
CA ASP A 214 3.40 33.98 -33.60
C ASP A 214 4.85 34.39 -33.26
N ASP A 215 5.04 35.33 -32.33
CA ASP A 215 6.35 35.91 -31.95
C ASP A 215 7.10 36.51 -33.18
N THR A 216 8.43 36.71 -33.07
CA THR A 216 9.24 37.27 -34.16
C THR A 216 9.47 36.24 -35.27
N GLN A 217 9.04 36.56 -36.49
CA GLN A 217 9.23 35.72 -37.67
C GLN A 217 10.01 36.45 -38.77
N ALA A 218 10.86 35.72 -39.48
CA ALA A 218 11.62 36.23 -40.62
C ALA A 218 11.42 35.37 -41.87
N PHE A 219 11.26 36.01 -43.02
CA PHE A 219 11.01 35.37 -44.31
C PHE A 219 11.97 35.90 -45.37
N ALA A 220 12.47 35.01 -46.21
CA ALA A 220 13.09 35.38 -47.48
C ALA A 220 12.11 35.08 -48.61
N THR A 221 11.96 36.00 -49.56
CA THR A 221 11.04 35.85 -50.71
C THR A 221 11.83 35.83 -52.00
N PHE A 222 11.61 34.81 -52.82
CA PHE A 222 12.05 34.76 -54.21
C PHE A 222 10.82 34.77 -55.12
N ARG A 223 10.76 35.73 -56.05
CA ARG A 223 9.69 35.83 -57.04
C ARG A 223 10.27 35.78 -58.44
N MET A 224 9.66 34.95 -59.29
CA MET A 224 9.87 34.93 -60.73
C MET A 224 8.56 35.25 -61.45
N ARG A 225 8.61 36.25 -62.33
CA ARG A 225 7.49 36.74 -63.12
C ARG A 225 7.70 36.42 -64.59
N LEU A 226 6.70 35.77 -65.20
CA LEU A 226 6.70 35.39 -66.61
C LEU A 226 5.44 35.92 -67.31
N GLY A 227 5.58 36.29 -68.58
CA GLY A 227 4.43 36.54 -69.45
C GLY A 227 3.87 35.22 -69.98
N LEU A 228 2.56 35.03 -69.87
CA LEU A 228 1.89 33.84 -70.39
C LEU A 228 1.76 33.97 -71.92
N PHE A 229 2.31 33.01 -72.66
CA PHE A 229 2.30 32.90 -74.13
C PHE A 229 3.11 33.94 -74.93
N SER A 230 3.45 35.10 -74.36
CA SER A 230 4.32 36.11 -75.00
C SER A 230 5.02 36.99 -73.96
N GLU A 231 6.07 37.70 -74.38
CA GLU A 231 6.79 38.66 -73.53
C GLU A 231 5.96 39.95 -73.33
N PRO A 232 5.76 40.41 -72.08
CA PRO A 232 4.95 41.58 -71.80
C PRO A 232 5.59 42.88 -72.30
N ALA A 233 4.76 43.86 -72.63
CA ALA A 233 5.25 45.17 -73.05
C ALA A 233 5.83 45.93 -71.84
N ARG A 234 7.10 46.32 -71.92
CA ARG A 234 7.77 47.02 -70.81
C ARG A 234 7.22 48.43 -70.64
N ARG A 235 6.51 48.67 -69.54
CA ARG A 235 6.15 50.02 -69.09
C ARG A 235 7.32 50.68 -68.35
N GLU A 236 7.56 51.95 -68.63
CA GLU A 236 8.63 52.73 -67.99
C GLU A 236 8.09 53.82 -67.04
N GLY A 237 8.93 54.26 -66.11
CA GLY A 237 8.55 55.24 -65.08
C GLY A 237 7.35 54.76 -64.25
N THR A 238 6.47 55.68 -63.84
CA THR A 238 5.31 55.35 -63.00
C THR A 238 4.29 54.43 -63.69
N ALA A 239 4.30 54.30 -65.03
CA ALA A 239 3.40 53.35 -65.70
C ALA A 239 3.71 51.89 -65.31
N SER A 240 4.97 51.56 -65.02
CA SER A 240 5.37 50.22 -64.56
C SER A 240 4.64 49.77 -63.29
N ARG A 241 4.19 50.72 -62.46
CA ARG A 241 3.46 50.46 -61.21
C ARG A 241 2.07 49.86 -61.45
N LEU A 242 1.52 49.98 -62.66
CA LEU A 242 0.23 49.35 -63.01
C LEU A 242 0.33 47.83 -62.94
N ASP A 243 1.51 47.26 -63.18
CA ASP A 243 1.74 45.82 -63.35
C ASP A 243 2.27 45.15 -62.07
N TRP A 244 2.52 45.93 -61.00
CA TRP A 244 3.05 45.40 -59.75
C TRP A 244 2.06 44.45 -59.07
N PRO A 245 2.50 43.45 -58.30
CA PRO A 245 1.57 42.57 -57.60
C PRO A 245 0.80 43.36 -56.53
N VAL A 246 -0.45 42.97 -56.29
CA VAL A 246 -1.16 43.37 -55.07
C VAL A 246 -0.51 42.61 -53.91
N LEU A 247 -0.01 43.36 -52.93
CA LEU A 247 0.63 42.80 -51.74
C LEU A 247 -0.35 42.91 -50.57
N ARG A 248 -0.67 41.75 -50.02
CA ARG A 248 -1.61 41.54 -48.92
C ARG A 248 -1.33 40.18 -48.31
N GLU A 249 -1.86 39.95 -47.12
CA GLU A 249 -1.97 38.63 -46.55
C GLU A 249 -2.97 37.81 -47.40
N SER A 250 -2.54 36.63 -47.85
CA SER A 250 -3.33 35.76 -48.73
C SER A 250 -4.23 34.82 -47.94
N GLY A 251 -3.86 34.50 -46.70
CA GLY A 251 -4.62 33.61 -45.83
C GLY A 251 -5.58 34.33 -44.89
N VAL A 252 -6.54 33.58 -44.34
CA VAL A 252 -7.37 33.99 -43.21
C VAL A 252 -6.54 33.84 -41.93
N ARG A 253 -6.48 34.87 -41.09
CA ARG A 253 -5.85 34.78 -39.78
C ARG A 253 -6.83 34.06 -38.84
N THR A 254 -6.36 33.00 -38.19
CA THR A 254 -7.16 32.18 -37.29
C THR A 254 -6.50 32.05 -35.92
N ALA A 255 -7.31 31.70 -34.91
CA ALA A 255 -6.85 31.31 -33.57
C ALA A 255 -7.34 29.89 -33.25
N GLY A 256 -6.41 29.00 -32.91
CA GLY A 256 -6.69 27.57 -32.67
C GLY A 256 -7.07 27.20 -31.22
N PRO A 257 -7.36 25.91 -30.96
CA PRO A 257 -7.80 25.40 -29.66
C PRO A 257 -6.85 25.75 -28.50
N GLY A 258 -7.43 26.13 -27.36
CA GLY A 258 -6.67 26.57 -26.17
C GLY A 258 -6.23 28.04 -26.20
N ARG A 259 -6.49 28.76 -27.30
CA ARG A 259 -6.41 30.23 -27.37
C ARG A 259 -7.80 30.90 -27.48
N SER A 260 -8.86 30.14 -27.78
CA SER A 260 -10.28 30.52 -27.74
C SER A 260 -11.02 29.83 -26.57
N ASP A 261 -12.16 30.37 -26.14
CA ASP A 261 -13.06 29.72 -25.16
C ASP A 261 -13.75 28.50 -25.81
N ASP A 262 -13.24 27.29 -25.57
CA ASP A 262 -13.84 26.05 -26.11
C ASP A 262 -15.32 25.92 -25.71
N ARG A 263 -16.19 25.51 -26.64
CA ARG A 263 -17.63 25.48 -26.38
C ARG A 263 -18.00 24.34 -25.46
N PHE A 264 -18.71 24.67 -24.38
CA PHE A 264 -19.40 23.69 -23.56
C PHE A 264 -20.47 22.94 -24.37
N VAL A 265 -20.37 21.62 -24.41
CA VAL A 265 -21.31 20.75 -25.14
C VAL A 265 -22.27 20.06 -24.19
N ALA A 266 -21.73 19.47 -23.12
CA ALA A 266 -22.50 18.66 -22.18
C ALA A 266 -21.79 18.49 -20.84
N GLU A 267 -22.53 18.07 -19.82
CA GLU A 267 -21.99 17.52 -18.59
C GLU A 267 -22.24 16.02 -18.54
N GLU A 268 -21.19 15.25 -18.28
CA GLU A 268 -21.29 13.81 -18.04
C GLU A 268 -21.19 13.51 -16.54
N GLN A 269 -22.13 12.72 -16.03
CA GLN A 269 -22.07 12.19 -14.67
C GLN A 269 -21.22 10.92 -14.65
N TYR A 270 -20.18 10.90 -13.83
CA TYR A 270 -19.29 9.74 -13.72
C TYR A 270 -19.78 8.78 -12.62
N ASN A 271 -19.81 7.49 -12.95
CA ASN A 271 -19.95 6.42 -11.97
C ASN A 271 -18.56 6.01 -11.47
N LEU A 272 -18.34 6.08 -10.16
CA LEU A 272 -17.11 5.60 -9.51
C LEU A 272 -16.77 4.19 -9.99
N THR A 273 -15.75 4.05 -10.85
CA THR A 273 -15.30 2.75 -11.35
C THR A 273 -13.81 2.58 -11.08
N SER A 274 -13.52 1.57 -10.24
CA SER A 274 -12.27 0.85 -9.95
C SER A 274 -10.97 1.64 -9.67
N GLY A 275 -10.49 1.55 -8.43
CA GLY A 275 -9.10 1.85 -8.04
C GLY A 275 -8.92 2.14 -6.55
N THR A 276 -9.93 2.75 -5.92
CA THR A 276 -10.09 2.85 -4.47
C THR A 276 -11.60 3.03 -4.27
N PHE A 277 -12.23 2.15 -3.49
CA PHE A 277 -13.68 1.93 -3.38
C PHE A 277 -14.31 1.15 -4.54
N GLY A 278 -14.49 -0.15 -4.32
CA GLY A 278 -15.15 -1.07 -5.25
C GLY A 278 -16.65 -1.09 -5.01
N GLY A 279 -17.42 -0.58 -5.96
CA GLY A 279 -18.84 -0.83 -6.11
C GLY A 279 -19.22 -0.66 -7.57
N SER A 280 -19.77 -1.69 -8.20
CA SER A 280 -20.25 -1.63 -9.58
C SER A 280 -21.65 -1.01 -9.61
N GLY A 281 -21.75 0.23 -10.11
CA GLY A 281 -23.00 0.88 -10.49
C GLY A 281 -23.32 2.13 -9.67
N GLY A 282 -23.37 3.29 -10.33
CA GLY A 282 -24.23 4.40 -9.91
C GLY A 282 -24.13 4.92 -8.47
N THR A 283 -23.02 4.72 -7.75
CA THR A 283 -22.92 5.09 -6.33
C THR A 283 -23.15 6.58 -6.12
N ARG A 284 -24.24 6.93 -5.44
CA ARG A 284 -24.57 8.31 -5.08
C ARG A 284 -23.73 8.76 -3.89
N LEU A 285 -23.22 9.99 -3.94
CA LEU A 285 -22.44 10.61 -2.87
C LEU A 285 -23.34 11.40 -1.92
N VAL A 286 -23.30 11.10 -0.63
CA VAL A 286 -24.03 11.82 0.42
C VAL A 286 -23.04 12.49 1.36
N PHE A 287 -23.07 13.81 1.45
CA PHE A 287 -22.10 14.58 2.24
C PHE A 287 -22.61 14.93 3.64
N VAL A 288 -21.70 14.88 4.62
CA VAL A 288 -21.95 15.28 6.01
C VAL A 288 -20.93 16.32 6.44
N SER A 289 -21.37 17.38 7.11
CA SER A 289 -20.52 18.46 7.64
C SER A 289 -21.09 18.97 8.96
N GLN A 290 -20.23 19.16 9.97
CA GLN A 290 -20.67 19.58 11.30
C GLN A 290 -21.39 20.94 11.24
N GLY A 291 -22.53 21.05 11.90
CA GLY A 291 -23.32 22.29 11.95
C GLY A 291 -24.16 22.60 10.71
N ALA A 292 -24.14 21.74 9.68
CA ALA A 292 -25.00 21.90 8.51
C ALA A 292 -26.45 21.42 8.78
N ALA A 293 -27.39 21.81 7.92
CA ALA A 293 -28.80 21.37 7.99
C ALA A 293 -29.39 21.09 6.59
N GLY A 294 -28.52 20.69 5.67
CA GLY A 294 -28.84 20.53 4.26
C GLY A 294 -29.44 19.16 3.90
N THR A 295 -29.46 18.90 2.60
CA THR A 295 -30.09 17.72 1.96
C THR A 295 -29.11 16.59 1.62
N GLY A 296 -27.82 16.76 1.97
CA GLY A 296 -26.78 15.76 1.73
C GLY A 296 -25.98 15.95 0.45
N THR A 297 -26.14 17.07 -0.26
CA THR A 297 -25.27 17.41 -1.41
C THR A 297 -23.95 18.03 -0.95
N VAL A 298 -22.96 18.14 -1.85
CA VAL A 298 -21.68 18.80 -1.52
C VAL A 298 -21.86 20.27 -1.14
N GLU A 299 -22.86 20.96 -1.70
CA GLU A 299 -23.20 22.36 -1.45
C GLU A 299 -24.12 22.52 -0.22
N SER A 300 -24.92 21.50 0.10
CA SER A 300 -25.88 21.49 1.20
C SER A 300 -25.79 20.16 1.98
N PRO A 301 -24.71 19.93 2.74
CA PRO A 301 -24.49 18.65 3.42
C PRO A 301 -25.43 18.44 4.61
N PHE A 302 -25.62 17.19 5.02
CA PHE A 302 -26.31 16.87 6.27
C PHE A 302 -25.46 17.30 7.49
N GLY A 303 -26.14 17.67 8.58
CA GLY A 303 -25.49 18.02 9.86
C GLY A 303 -25.05 16.83 10.70
N SER A 304 -25.64 15.66 10.47
CA SER A 304 -25.38 14.44 11.24
C SER A 304 -25.21 13.22 10.35
N ILE A 305 -24.36 12.29 10.80
CA ILE A 305 -24.09 11.04 10.08
C ILE A 305 -25.33 10.14 10.09
N ALA A 306 -26.11 10.14 11.19
CA ALA A 306 -27.34 9.37 11.31
C ALA A 306 -28.41 9.79 10.27
N ALA A 307 -28.59 11.11 10.06
CA ALA A 307 -29.52 11.60 9.04
C ALA A 307 -29.07 11.20 7.63
N ALA A 308 -27.76 11.29 7.35
CA ALA A 308 -27.20 10.86 6.07
C ALA A 308 -27.38 9.36 5.83
N ALA A 309 -27.12 8.51 6.83
CA ALA A 309 -27.32 7.07 6.72
C ALA A 309 -28.78 6.67 6.49
N ALA A 310 -29.72 7.38 7.13
CA ALA A 310 -31.14 7.18 6.91
C ALA A 310 -31.57 7.54 5.48
N ALA A 311 -31.07 8.67 4.94
CA ALA A 311 -31.39 9.17 3.61
C ALA A 311 -30.66 8.44 2.47
N ALA A 312 -29.48 7.90 2.73
CA ALA A 312 -28.69 7.13 1.78
C ALA A 312 -29.37 5.78 1.44
N GLN A 313 -29.24 5.32 0.21
CA GLN A 313 -29.75 4.03 -0.27
C GLN A 313 -28.69 2.92 -0.05
N ALA A 314 -29.05 1.67 -0.35
CA ALA A 314 -28.06 0.59 -0.36
C ALA A 314 -26.96 0.89 -1.39
N ASN A 315 -25.71 0.53 -1.09
CA ASN A 315 -24.52 0.82 -1.91
C ASN A 315 -24.10 2.30 -2.04
N ASP A 316 -24.81 3.26 -1.45
CA ASP A 316 -24.42 4.68 -1.45
C ASP A 316 -23.14 4.92 -0.63
N LEU A 317 -22.41 5.99 -0.98
CA LEU A 317 -21.23 6.46 -0.25
C LEU A 317 -21.60 7.70 0.57
N ILE A 318 -21.43 7.60 1.88
CA ILE A 318 -21.59 8.69 2.86
C ILE A 318 -20.21 9.24 3.17
N TYR A 319 -19.91 10.46 2.71
CA TYR A 319 -18.63 11.12 2.94
C TYR A 319 -18.73 12.16 4.06
N VAL A 320 -17.97 11.97 5.13
CA VAL A 320 -18.02 12.76 6.36
C VAL A 320 -16.80 13.67 6.44
N ARG A 321 -17.02 14.99 6.41
CA ARG A 321 -15.93 15.97 6.59
C ARG A 321 -15.41 15.98 8.02
N SER A 322 -14.19 16.47 8.22
CA SER A 322 -13.58 16.62 9.55
C SER A 322 -14.52 17.40 10.49
N GLY A 323 -14.60 16.96 11.75
CA GLY A 323 -15.49 17.52 12.76
C GLY A 323 -15.86 16.50 13.85
N SER A 324 -16.65 16.95 14.83
CA SER A 324 -17.17 16.11 15.90
C SER A 324 -18.66 15.85 15.75
N TYR A 325 -19.03 14.58 15.67
CA TYR A 325 -20.38 14.10 15.46
C TYR A 325 -20.83 13.22 16.61
N THR A 326 -22.13 13.23 16.87
CA THR A 326 -22.76 12.41 17.91
C THR A 326 -23.96 11.63 17.34
N GLY A 327 -24.21 10.45 17.90
CA GLY A 327 -25.37 9.62 17.61
C GLY A 327 -25.01 8.22 17.11
N ASN A 328 -26.00 7.34 17.13
CA ASN A 328 -25.90 5.98 16.63
C ASN A 328 -26.23 5.94 15.12
N VAL A 329 -25.48 5.15 14.36
CA VAL A 329 -25.59 5.04 12.90
C VAL A 329 -25.82 3.59 12.53
N ALA A 330 -26.93 3.28 11.86
CA ALA A 330 -27.18 1.96 11.29
C ALA A 330 -27.05 2.02 9.77
N LEU A 331 -26.15 1.20 9.22
CA LEU A 331 -25.90 1.13 7.78
C LEU A 331 -26.82 0.10 7.09
N LYS A 332 -27.17 0.37 5.84
CA LYS A 332 -27.88 -0.53 4.92
C LYS A 332 -26.89 -1.33 4.08
N ASN A 333 -27.30 -2.44 3.48
CA ASN A 333 -26.41 -3.29 2.67
C ASN A 333 -25.58 -2.49 1.65
N GLY A 334 -24.28 -2.77 1.58
CA GLY A 334 -23.35 -2.18 0.62
C GLY A 334 -22.95 -0.73 0.90
N GLN A 335 -23.59 -0.04 1.86
CA GLN A 335 -23.25 1.36 2.17
C GLN A 335 -21.81 1.53 2.61
N GLN A 336 -21.24 2.67 2.23
CA GLN A 336 -19.88 3.04 2.57
C GLN A 336 -19.90 4.30 3.45
N LEU A 337 -19.36 4.24 4.65
CA LEU A 337 -19.20 5.37 5.58
C LEU A 337 -17.73 5.78 5.60
N ILE A 338 -17.40 6.86 4.89
CA ILE A 338 -16.02 7.30 4.65
C ILE A 338 -15.81 8.67 5.30
N GLY A 339 -14.88 8.77 6.23
CA GLY A 339 -14.44 10.03 6.82
C GLY A 339 -13.29 10.66 6.06
N GLN A 340 -13.14 11.98 6.21
CA GLN A 340 -12.08 12.77 5.59
C GLN A 340 -10.65 12.37 6.01
N GLY A 341 -10.46 11.39 6.91
CA GLY A 341 -9.17 10.71 7.04
C GLY A 341 -8.72 9.98 5.77
N GLU A 342 -9.62 9.79 4.82
CA GLU A 342 -9.39 9.27 3.47
C GLU A 342 -9.66 10.35 2.43
N ALA A 343 -8.85 10.42 1.39
CA ALA A 343 -9.09 11.33 0.27
C ALA A 343 -10.26 10.84 -0.60
N LEU A 344 -11.11 11.76 -1.06
CA LEU A 344 -12.11 11.48 -2.10
C LEU A 344 -11.50 11.77 -3.47
N SER A 345 -11.37 10.74 -4.30
CA SER A 345 -10.69 10.84 -5.60
C SER A 345 -11.52 10.20 -6.72
N ALA A 346 -11.38 10.72 -7.94
CA ALA A 346 -12.03 10.18 -9.14
C ALA A 346 -11.10 10.29 -10.35
N GLY A 347 -10.89 9.17 -11.07
CA GLY A 347 -10.07 9.15 -12.29
C GLY A 347 -8.62 9.63 -12.07
N GLY A 348 -8.03 9.35 -10.90
CA GLY A 348 -6.69 9.83 -10.53
C GLY A 348 -6.62 11.29 -10.05
N THR A 349 -7.74 12.02 -10.06
CA THR A 349 -7.83 13.39 -9.54
C THR A 349 -8.37 13.38 -8.12
N THR A 350 -7.67 14.05 -7.20
CA THR A 350 -8.14 14.27 -5.81
C THR A 350 -9.20 15.36 -5.80
N LEU A 351 -10.44 15.02 -5.44
CA LEU A 351 -11.56 15.96 -5.32
C LEU A 351 -11.62 16.59 -3.92
N ILE A 352 -11.32 15.80 -2.88
CA ILE A 352 -11.14 16.25 -1.50
C ILE A 352 -9.91 15.55 -0.95
N ALA A 353 -8.91 16.31 -0.50
CA ALA A 353 -7.71 15.76 0.11
C ALA A 353 -8.02 15.12 1.48
N ALA A 354 -7.23 14.10 1.85
CA ALA A 354 -7.26 13.54 3.18
C ALA A 354 -6.87 14.62 4.21
N GLY A 355 -7.61 14.67 5.31
CA GLY A 355 -7.44 15.61 6.41
C GLY A 355 -7.63 14.91 7.76
N GLU A 356 -8.10 15.64 8.77
CA GLU A 356 -8.32 15.06 10.09
C GLU A 356 -9.49 14.07 10.07
N ARG A 357 -9.31 12.92 10.76
CA ARG A 357 -10.37 11.92 10.92
C ARG A 357 -11.55 12.52 11.70
N PRO A 358 -12.77 12.60 11.14
CA PRO A 358 -13.95 12.99 11.90
C PRO A 358 -14.19 12.07 13.09
N SER A 359 -14.52 12.63 14.24
CA SER A 359 -14.84 11.86 15.45
C SER A 359 -16.35 11.60 15.54
N LEU A 360 -16.74 10.35 15.82
CA LEU A 360 -18.12 9.95 16.05
C LEU A 360 -18.25 9.26 17.41
N THR A 361 -19.15 9.76 18.26
CA THR A 361 -19.46 9.19 19.57
C THR A 361 -20.96 8.99 19.73
N ALA A 362 -21.38 8.19 20.71
CA ALA A 362 -22.79 8.10 21.11
C ALA A 362 -22.90 8.23 22.64
N ALA A 363 -24.06 8.67 23.14
CA ALA A 363 -24.31 8.74 24.58
C ALA A 363 -24.57 7.34 25.19
N SER A 364 -25.17 6.44 24.41
CA SER A 364 -25.44 5.05 24.76
C SER A 364 -25.59 4.22 23.48
N GLY A 365 -25.58 2.89 23.58
CA GLY A 365 -25.72 1.99 22.44
C GLY A 365 -24.46 1.87 21.58
N ASN A 366 -24.50 0.96 20.59
CA ASN A 366 -23.40 0.81 19.64
C ASN A 366 -23.36 2.00 18.67
N VAL A 367 -22.16 2.52 18.39
CA VAL A 367 -22.03 3.78 17.64
C VAL A 367 -22.31 3.59 16.16
N VAL A 368 -21.73 2.55 15.53
CA VAL A 368 -22.04 2.14 14.14
C VAL A 368 -22.51 0.70 14.13
N THR A 369 -23.64 0.41 13.49
CA THR A 369 -24.16 -0.94 13.27
C THR A 369 -24.10 -1.29 11.78
N LEU A 370 -23.46 -2.40 11.45
CA LEU A 370 -23.21 -2.87 10.09
C LEU A 370 -24.31 -3.80 9.58
N ALA A 371 -24.48 -3.81 8.26
CA ALA A 371 -25.24 -4.74 7.43
C ALA A 371 -24.33 -5.32 6.34
N ASN A 372 -24.78 -6.27 5.51
CA ASN A 372 -23.91 -6.96 4.53
C ASN A 372 -23.20 -6.01 3.56
N GLY A 373 -21.91 -6.24 3.29
CA GLY A 373 -21.15 -5.50 2.29
C GLY A 373 -20.72 -4.08 2.69
N ASN A 374 -20.77 -3.67 3.96
CA ASN A 374 -20.44 -2.27 4.29
C ASN A 374 -18.95 -1.98 4.28
N THR A 375 -18.62 -0.73 4.01
CA THR A 375 -17.29 -0.17 4.23
C THR A 375 -17.35 0.92 5.30
N VAL A 376 -16.43 0.91 6.26
CA VAL A 376 -16.20 2.03 7.18
C VAL A 376 -14.73 2.42 7.11
N ALA A 377 -14.41 3.69 6.80
CA ALA A 377 -13.02 4.12 6.69
C ALA A 377 -12.76 5.57 7.07
N GLY A 378 -11.56 5.88 7.55
CA GLY A 378 -11.12 7.27 7.75
C GLY A 378 -11.79 8.01 8.92
N LEU A 379 -12.44 7.30 9.86
CA LEU A 379 -13.11 7.89 11.03
C LEU A 379 -12.36 7.62 12.34
N ARG A 380 -12.61 8.47 13.35
CA ARG A 380 -12.38 8.14 14.76
C ARG A 380 -13.72 7.80 15.41
N ILE A 381 -13.91 6.61 15.97
CA ILE A 381 -15.18 6.19 16.56
C ILE A 381 -14.96 5.76 18.00
N THR A 382 -15.66 6.41 18.94
CA THR A 382 -15.51 6.15 20.38
C THR A 382 -16.80 5.58 20.95
N ALA A 383 -16.72 4.36 21.48
CA ALA A 383 -17.83 3.71 22.15
C ALA A 383 -18.16 4.40 23.50
N PRO A 384 -19.44 4.56 23.85
CA PRO A 384 -19.84 5.02 25.18
C PRO A 384 -19.44 4.01 26.27
N ALA A 385 -19.27 4.49 27.49
CA ALA A 385 -19.00 3.63 28.65
C ALA A 385 -20.17 2.67 28.92
N GLY A 386 -19.87 1.41 29.25
CA GLY A 386 -20.88 0.43 29.68
C GLY A 386 -21.44 0.78 31.06
N THR A 387 -22.69 0.44 31.32
CA THR A 387 -23.41 0.73 32.56
C THR A 387 -23.55 -0.51 33.47
N THR A 388 -23.69 -1.69 32.87
CA THR A 388 -24.07 -2.92 33.60
C THR A 388 -23.18 -4.12 33.27
N ASN A 389 -22.74 -4.29 32.02
CA ASN A 389 -21.92 -5.42 31.57
C ASN A 389 -20.64 -4.96 30.83
N ARG A 390 -19.60 -5.78 30.84
CA ARG A 390 -18.50 -5.66 29.86
C ARG A 390 -19.07 -5.98 28.47
N ASP A 391 -18.64 -5.23 27.46
CA ASP A 391 -19.10 -5.35 26.06
C ASP A 391 -20.55 -4.92 25.81
N GLU A 392 -21.13 -4.10 26.69
CA GLU A 392 -22.48 -3.58 26.49
C GLU A 392 -22.61 -2.78 25.17
N PHE A 393 -21.62 -1.93 24.89
CA PHE A 393 -21.57 -1.08 23.71
C PHE A 393 -20.27 -1.26 22.91
N ALA A 394 -20.39 -1.14 21.59
CA ALA A 394 -19.27 -1.18 20.66
C ALA A 394 -19.19 0.10 19.80
N ALA A 395 -18.00 0.51 19.39
CA ALA A 395 -17.83 1.59 18.42
C ALA A 395 -18.34 1.14 17.04
N VAL A 396 -18.13 -0.13 16.70
CA VAL A 396 -18.76 -0.79 15.54
C VAL A 396 -19.32 -2.14 15.95
N LEU A 397 -20.57 -2.45 15.56
CA LEU A 397 -21.24 -3.72 15.77
C LEU A 397 -21.62 -4.37 14.43
N GLY A 398 -21.44 -5.68 14.33
CA GLY A 398 -22.05 -6.51 13.28
C GLY A 398 -22.43 -7.89 13.82
N ASP A 399 -23.57 -8.42 13.42
CA ASP A 399 -24.03 -9.76 13.82
C ASP A 399 -24.66 -10.46 12.62
N ASN A 400 -24.17 -11.66 12.28
CA ASN A 400 -24.64 -12.47 11.15
C ASN A 400 -24.58 -11.72 9.80
N ILE A 401 -23.45 -11.08 9.53
CA ILE A 401 -23.19 -10.30 8.31
C ILE A 401 -21.94 -10.80 7.57
N THR A 402 -21.84 -10.46 6.28
CA THR A 402 -20.75 -10.86 5.37
C THR A 402 -20.25 -9.67 4.55
N GLY A 403 -19.00 -9.73 4.06
CA GLY A 403 -18.46 -8.76 3.09
C GLY A 403 -18.10 -7.38 3.64
N GLN A 404 -17.80 -7.25 4.93
CA GLN A 404 -17.43 -5.97 5.54
C GLN A 404 -15.99 -5.55 5.22
N THR A 405 -15.76 -4.24 5.11
CA THR A 405 -14.42 -3.63 5.02
C THR A 405 -14.29 -2.53 6.07
N LEU A 406 -13.41 -2.70 7.04
CA LEU A 406 -13.06 -1.66 8.01
C LEU A 406 -11.60 -1.29 7.79
N ARG A 407 -11.26 -0.03 7.46
CA ARG A 407 -9.88 0.35 7.15
C ARG A 407 -9.56 1.78 7.56
N ASN A 408 -8.33 2.07 7.96
CA ASN A 408 -7.89 3.43 8.32
C ASN A 408 -8.80 4.17 9.35
N ASN A 409 -9.40 3.42 10.29
CA ASN A 409 -10.20 3.99 11.38
C ASN A 409 -9.41 3.98 12.71
N ASP A 410 -9.76 4.90 13.60
CA ASP A 410 -9.30 4.96 14.98
C ASP A 410 -10.48 4.61 15.92
N PHE A 411 -10.45 3.42 16.53
CA PHE A 411 -11.50 2.96 17.44
C PHE A 411 -11.04 3.09 18.88
N SER A 412 -11.91 3.62 19.73
CA SER A 412 -11.67 3.73 21.17
C SER A 412 -12.91 3.35 21.96
N GLY A 413 -12.73 2.93 23.21
CA GLY A 413 -13.81 2.68 24.15
C GLY A 413 -13.60 3.48 25.43
N ASN A 414 -14.68 3.99 26.01
CA ASN A 414 -14.67 4.55 27.35
C ASN A 414 -14.89 3.45 28.40
N THR A 415 -14.16 3.54 29.51
CA THR A 415 -14.36 2.72 30.72
C THR A 415 -15.37 3.39 31.65
N GLY A 416 -16.42 2.66 32.05
CA GLY A 416 -17.36 3.12 33.07
C GLY A 416 -16.74 3.14 34.46
N SER A 417 -17.37 3.88 35.39
CA SER A 417 -16.94 3.99 36.79
C SER A 417 -16.93 2.67 37.57
N ASN A 418 -17.54 1.61 37.01
CA ASN A 418 -17.58 0.25 37.57
C ASN A 418 -16.57 -0.72 36.92
N GLY A 419 -15.64 -0.25 36.09
CA GLY A 419 -14.68 -1.11 35.37
C GLY A 419 -15.27 -1.82 34.14
N THR A 420 -16.48 -1.47 33.72
CA THR A 420 -17.14 -1.95 32.50
C THR A 420 -16.51 -1.28 31.26
N SER A 421 -15.81 -2.07 30.46
CA SER A 421 -15.16 -1.60 29.23
C SER A 421 -16.11 -1.70 28.03
N SER A 422 -16.05 -0.71 27.15
CA SER A 422 -16.70 -0.74 25.84
C SER A 422 -15.73 -1.23 24.76
N VAL A 423 -16.27 -1.79 23.68
CA VAL A 423 -15.48 -2.49 22.65
C VAL A 423 -15.25 -1.57 21.45
N GLY A 424 -14.07 -1.62 20.83
CA GLY A 424 -13.81 -0.95 19.55
C GLY A 424 -14.70 -1.52 18.44
N VAL A 425 -14.54 -2.79 18.10
CA VAL A 425 -15.33 -3.48 17.06
C VAL A 425 -15.81 -4.83 17.60
N ARG A 426 -17.11 -5.11 17.46
CA ARG A 426 -17.73 -6.38 17.83
C ARG A 426 -18.44 -7.00 16.61
N LEU A 427 -17.93 -8.13 16.11
CA LEU A 427 -18.52 -8.89 15.00
C LEU A 427 -18.86 -10.32 15.46
N THR A 428 -20.10 -10.75 15.30
CA THR A 428 -20.57 -12.10 15.72
C THR A 428 -21.19 -12.89 14.56
N ASN A 429 -21.12 -14.23 14.63
CA ASN A 429 -21.82 -15.17 13.74
C ASN A 429 -21.59 -15.00 12.22
N MET A 430 -20.37 -14.77 11.75
CA MET A 430 -20.11 -14.56 10.31
C MET A 430 -20.12 -15.89 9.52
N ALA A 431 -21.24 -16.24 8.89
CA ALA A 431 -21.36 -17.44 8.05
C ALA A 431 -20.90 -17.19 6.58
N GLY A 432 -20.11 -18.10 6.00
CA GLY A 432 -19.82 -18.13 4.55
C GLY A 432 -18.58 -17.35 4.09
N ILE A 433 -17.41 -17.63 4.68
CA ILE A 433 -16.15 -16.90 4.43
C ILE A 433 -15.54 -17.29 3.08
N ALA A 434 -16.03 -16.65 2.01
CA ALA A 434 -15.26 -16.38 0.81
C ALA A 434 -15.18 -14.85 0.65
N GLY A 435 -14.03 -14.25 1.00
CA GLY A 435 -13.75 -12.84 0.71
C GLY A 435 -13.82 -11.84 1.87
N THR A 436 -13.76 -12.28 3.12
CA THR A 436 -13.63 -11.33 4.25
C THR A 436 -12.18 -10.82 4.33
N ARG A 437 -11.92 -9.61 3.81
CA ARG A 437 -10.82 -8.77 4.33
C ARG A 437 -11.32 -8.16 5.64
N SER A 438 -11.38 -9.00 6.67
CA SER A 438 -11.46 -8.50 8.04
C SER A 438 -10.19 -7.70 8.24
N GLU A 439 -10.24 -6.51 8.81
CA GLU A 439 -9.13 -5.84 9.49
C GLU A 439 -9.83 -5.25 10.72
N THR A 440 -9.46 -5.64 11.94
CA THR A 440 -9.98 -5.13 13.27
C THR A 440 -11.04 -6.02 13.95
N ARG A 441 -11.04 -6.31 15.27
CA ARG A 441 -10.09 -6.45 16.42
C ARG A 441 -10.92 -6.43 17.71
N HIS A 442 -10.50 -7.17 18.74
CA HIS A 442 -10.73 -6.74 20.13
C HIS A 442 -9.50 -5.95 20.60
N PHE A 443 -9.73 -4.78 21.21
CA PHE A 443 -8.67 -4.01 21.85
C PHE A 443 -9.12 -3.48 23.20
N VAL A 444 -8.29 -3.75 24.19
CA VAL A 444 -8.13 -2.92 25.38
C VAL A 444 -6.78 -2.22 25.21
N SER A 445 -6.78 -0.94 24.81
CA SER A 445 -5.56 -0.12 24.94
C SER A 445 -5.59 0.54 26.31
N ASN A 446 -4.72 0.13 27.22
CA ASN A 446 -4.34 1.01 28.33
C ASN A 446 -3.11 1.82 27.91
N SER A 447 -3.24 3.14 28.04
CA SER A 447 -2.27 4.10 27.57
C SER A 447 -1.02 4.16 28.46
N THR A 448 0.11 4.51 27.84
CA THR A 448 1.30 5.20 28.38
C THR A 448 2.48 4.45 29.00
N SER A 449 2.44 3.14 29.32
CA SER A 449 3.67 2.47 29.84
C SER A 449 3.65 0.93 29.88
N ALA A 450 2.76 0.25 29.16
CA ALA A 450 2.64 -1.21 29.23
C ALA A 450 3.00 -1.93 27.91
N PRO A 451 3.72 -3.07 27.97
CA PRO A 451 4.07 -3.89 26.82
C PRO A 451 2.88 -4.63 26.18
N TYR A 452 1.71 -4.76 26.83
CA TYR A 452 0.55 -5.45 26.27
C TYR A 452 -0.13 -4.61 25.15
N TYR A 453 -0.35 -5.24 24.00
CA TYR A 453 -0.82 -4.56 22.79
C TYR A 453 -2.23 -4.98 22.35
N GLY A 454 -2.59 -6.25 22.51
CA GLY A 454 -3.93 -6.74 22.18
C GLY A 454 -4.06 -8.25 22.27
N THR A 455 -5.27 -8.75 21.99
CA THR A 455 -5.57 -10.18 21.90
C THR A 455 -6.29 -10.49 20.61
N TYR A 456 -5.86 -11.55 19.95
CA TYR A 456 -6.59 -12.20 18.87
C TYR A 456 -7.44 -13.32 19.45
N TYR A 457 -8.75 -13.24 19.25
CA TYR A 457 -9.69 -14.25 19.72
C TYR A 457 -10.00 -15.21 18.58
N THR A 458 -9.77 -16.50 18.81
CA THR A 458 -10.09 -17.53 17.81
C THR A 458 -11.60 -17.69 17.62
N GLY A 459 -12.38 -17.31 18.64
CA GLY A 459 -13.82 -17.61 18.72
C GLY A 459 -14.11 -19.03 19.19
N PHE A 460 -13.08 -19.83 19.48
CA PHE A 460 -13.18 -21.11 20.15
C PHE A 460 -12.97 -20.92 21.66
N GLY A 461 -13.53 -21.84 22.46
CA GLY A 461 -13.38 -21.82 23.92
C GLY A 461 -11.98 -22.23 24.37
N ALA A 462 -11.85 -22.55 25.65
CA ALA A 462 -10.62 -23.09 26.23
C ALA A 462 -10.04 -24.27 25.41
N ASN A 463 -8.72 -24.44 25.45
CA ASN A 463 -7.94 -25.53 24.85
C ASN A 463 -7.99 -25.54 23.32
N ASN A 464 -7.78 -24.36 22.72
CA ASN A 464 -7.89 -24.18 21.26
C ASN A 464 -6.85 -23.24 20.64
N ALA A 465 -5.91 -22.64 21.39
CA ALA A 465 -4.91 -21.74 20.80
C ALA A 465 -3.52 -22.11 21.28
N GLU A 466 -2.92 -23.06 20.59
CA GLU A 466 -1.73 -23.78 21.02
C GLU A 466 -0.49 -23.13 20.39
N ILE A 467 -0.12 -23.50 19.16
CA ILE A 467 1.09 -22.97 18.49
C ILE A 467 0.75 -21.82 17.55
N VAL A 468 1.44 -20.69 17.77
CA VAL A 468 1.42 -19.53 16.86
C VAL A 468 2.75 -19.40 16.12
N SER A 469 2.70 -19.11 14.83
CA SER A 469 3.89 -18.86 14.00
C SER A 469 3.67 -17.67 13.08
N VAL A 470 4.68 -16.79 12.95
CA VAL A 470 4.58 -15.54 12.19
C VAL A 470 5.78 -15.29 11.29
N THR A 471 5.55 -14.56 10.19
CA THR A 471 6.60 -14.04 9.31
C THR A 471 6.25 -12.62 8.86
N THR A 472 7.26 -11.75 8.74
CA THR A 472 7.10 -10.39 8.19
C THR A 472 7.20 -10.36 6.65
N ALA A 473 7.62 -11.46 6.01
CA ALA A 473 7.72 -11.52 4.56
C ALA A 473 6.35 -11.47 3.87
N ASN A 474 6.34 -11.02 2.61
CA ASN A 474 5.15 -10.96 1.75
C ASN A 474 3.95 -10.22 2.39
N GLY A 475 4.22 -9.11 3.07
CA GLY A 475 3.19 -8.27 3.68
C GLY A 475 2.82 -8.63 5.12
N GLY A 476 3.48 -9.61 5.74
CA GLY A 476 3.27 -9.99 7.13
C GLY A 476 2.09 -10.95 7.32
N TRP A 477 2.37 -12.16 7.82
CA TRP A 477 1.36 -13.19 8.06
C TRP A 477 1.67 -14.02 9.29
N GLY A 478 0.65 -14.70 9.81
CA GLY A 478 0.83 -15.78 10.76
C GLY A 478 -0.20 -16.89 10.61
N VAL A 479 0.07 -17.96 11.32
CA VAL A 479 -0.77 -19.16 11.44
C VAL A 479 -0.89 -19.53 12.91
N LEU A 480 -2.02 -20.11 13.30
CA LEU A 480 -2.30 -20.58 14.66
C LEU A 480 -2.97 -21.96 14.59
N SER A 481 -2.44 -22.95 15.31
CA SER A 481 -3.13 -24.23 15.51
C SER A 481 -4.30 -24.05 16.47
N THR A 482 -5.44 -24.64 16.09
CA THR A 482 -6.63 -24.69 16.94
C THR A 482 -7.10 -26.14 17.06
N ASP A 483 -6.40 -26.91 17.90
CA ASP A 483 -6.52 -28.37 17.92
C ASP A 483 -7.94 -28.85 18.24
N GLY A 484 -8.56 -28.34 19.32
CA GLY A 484 -9.92 -28.72 19.69
C GLY A 484 -10.97 -28.50 18.59
N ALA A 485 -10.73 -27.52 17.70
CA ALA A 485 -11.54 -27.24 16.52
C ALA A 485 -11.09 -28.03 15.27
N GLY A 486 -9.90 -28.61 15.27
CA GLY A 486 -9.28 -29.30 14.15
C GLY A 486 -8.93 -28.36 12.99
N THR A 487 -8.66 -27.09 13.28
CA THR A 487 -8.43 -26.06 12.26
C THR A 487 -7.11 -25.31 12.43
N VAL A 488 -6.69 -24.61 11.37
CA VAL A 488 -5.60 -23.62 11.42
C VAL A 488 -6.15 -22.26 11.03
N ASP A 489 -6.00 -21.29 11.91
CA ASP A 489 -6.29 -19.89 11.60
C ASP A 489 -5.12 -19.29 10.84
N VAL A 490 -5.37 -18.74 9.65
CA VAL A 490 -4.38 -18.04 8.82
C VAL A 490 -4.72 -16.57 8.81
N PHE A 491 -3.78 -15.73 9.23
CA PHE A 491 -4.02 -14.31 9.46
C PHE A 491 -2.94 -13.40 8.90
N SER A 492 -3.31 -12.15 8.59
CA SER A 492 -2.37 -11.06 8.34
C SER A 492 -1.84 -10.51 9.65
N ILE A 493 -0.62 -10.00 9.63
CA ILE A 493 -0.07 -9.15 10.70
C ILE A 493 0.49 -7.82 10.15
N GLY A 494 0.14 -7.51 8.89
CA GLY A 494 0.70 -6.46 8.04
C GLY A 494 0.48 -5.00 8.44
N SER A 495 0.74 -4.08 7.50
CA SER A 495 1.14 -2.67 7.69
C SER A 495 0.09 -1.66 8.16
N GLY A 496 0.54 -0.50 8.68
CA GLY A 496 -0.29 0.65 9.07
C GLY A 496 -0.37 0.85 10.60
N ASP A 497 -1.39 1.58 11.07
CA ASP A 497 -1.64 1.83 12.51
C ASP A 497 -1.99 0.55 13.30
N ILE A 498 -2.23 -0.54 12.60
CA ILE A 498 -2.66 -1.84 13.11
C ILE A 498 -1.56 -2.90 13.04
N ALA A 499 -0.35 -2.48 12.66
CA ALA A 499 0.75 -3.37 12.39
C ALA A 499 1.11 -4.23 13.59
N GLY A 500 1.30 -5.52 13.32
CA GLY A 500 1.55 -6.53 14.34
C GLY A 500 0.29 -7.16 14.94
N LEU A 501 -0.93 -6.83 14.53
CA LEU A 501 -2.14 -7.49 15.04
C LEU A 501 -2.64 -8.55 14.06
N PRO A 502 -2.94 -9.77 14.52
CA PRO A 502 -3.56 -10.81 13.73
C PRO A 502 -4.92 -10.38 13.20
N ILE A 503 -5.09 -10.61 11.91
CA ILE A 503 -6.29 -10.35 11.16
C ILE A 503 -6.64 -11.63 10.41
N LEU A 504 -7.65 -12.36 10.89
CA LEU A 504 -8.06 -13.63 10.29
C LEU A 504 -8.41 -13.42 8.82
N MET A 505 -7.65 -14.08 7.94
CA MET A 505 -7.91 -14.12 6.51
C MET A 505 -8.74 -15.36 6.15
N ARG A 506 -8.42 -16.50 6.76
CA ARG A 506 -9.02 -17.81 6.46
C ARG A 506 -8.86 -18.75 7.64
N ARG A 507 -9.79 -19.70 7.77
CA ARG A 507 -9.69 -20.85 8.67
C ARG A 507 -9.66 -22.12 7.84
N ASP A 508 -8.58 -22.88 7.96
CA ASP A 508 -8.37 -24.12 7.23
C ASP A 508 -8.82 -25.32 8.05
N THR A 509 -9.75 -26.11 7.52
CA THR A 509 -10.34 -27.28 8.19
C THR A 509 -9.45 -28.52 8.08
N VAL A 510 -8.23 -28.43 8.61
CA VAL A 510 -7.17 -29.41 8.42
C VAL A 510 -7.58 -30.83 8.80
N ARG A 511 -8.15 -31.04 10.00
CA ARG A 511 -8.58 -32.38 10.45
C ARG A 511 -9.64 -32.97 9.53
N ALA A 512 -10.62 -32.17 9.12
CA ALA A 512 -11.68 -32.60 8.21
C ALA A 512 -11.15 -32.93 6.80
N ASP A 513 -10.20 -32.15 6.29
CA ASP A 513 -9.54 -32.40 5.01
C ASP A 513 -8.77 -33.72 5.03
N ILE A 514 -8.02 -34.00 6.09
CA ILE A 514 -7.27 -35.25 6.25
C ILE A 514 -8.25 -36.43 6.37
N ALA A 515 -9.30 -36.30 7.18
CA ALA A 515 -10.30 -37.36 7.32
C ALA A 515 -10.97 -37.70 5.98
N ARG A 516 -11.21 -36.68 5.14
CA ARG A 516 -11.78 -36.82 3.80
C ARG A 516 -10.81 -37.42 2.77
N ASP A 517 -9.56 -36.98 2.77
CA ASP A 517 -8.59 -37.32 1.71
C ASP A 517 -7.73 -38.55 2.02
N VAL A 518 -7.45 -38.81 3.29
CA VAL A 518 -6.55 -39.89 3.76
C VAL A 518 -7.35 -40.93 4.57
N GLY A 519 -8.30 -40.47 5.39
CA GLY A 519 -9.16 -41.30 6.22
C GLY A 519 -9.18 -40.83 7.67
N ALA A 520 -10.30 -41.07 8.36
CA ALA A 520 -10.53 -40.56 9.71
C ALA A 520 -9.45 -40.94 10.74
N ALA A 521 -8.80 -42.11 10.59
CA ALA A 521 -7.74 -42.55 11.51
C ALA A 521 -6.45 -41.72 11.40
N ALA A 522 -6.19 -41.10 10.24
CA ALA A 522 -5.02 -40.24 10.03
C ALA A 522 -5.23 -38.81 10.54
N ALA A 523 -6.44 -38.46 10.98
CA ALA A 523 -6.83 -37.11 11.37
C ALA A 523 -6.90 -36.96 12.89
N GLY A 524 -5.76 -37.15 13.56
CA GLY A 524 -5.62 -36.93 15.01
C GLY A 524 -5.39 -35.46 15.36
N ASP A 525 -4.61 -35.24 16.42
CA ASP A 525 -4.38 -33.93 17.01
C ASP A 525 -3.39 -33.09 16.18
N LEU A 526 -3.66 -31.80 16.05
CA LEU A 526 -2.92 -30.78 15.32
C LEU A 526 -1.98 -30.07 16.28
N THR A 527 -0.90 -30.74 16.66
CA THR A 527 0.05 -30.28 17.69
C THR A 527 0.80 -29.00 17.33
N THR A 528 1.06 -28.76 16.04
CA THR A 528 1.92 -27.62 15.69
C THR A 528 1.70 -27.08 14.29
N VAL A 529 2.03 -25.79 14.13
CA VAL A 529 2.03 -25.08 12.85
C VAL A 529 3.26 -24.21 12.71
N THR A 530 3.79 -24.09 11.49
CA THR A 530 4.88 -23.16 11.22
C THR A 530 4.74 -22.52 9.84
N VAL A 531 4.85 -21.19 9.78
CA VAL A 531 4.81 -20.46 8.52
C VAL A 531 6.21 -20.37 7.93
N HIS A 532 6.34 -20.65 6.63
CA HIS A 532 7.63 -20.53 5.98
C HIS A 532 8.11 -19.06 5.98
N PRO A 533 9.41 -18.78 6.27
CA PRO A 533 9.90 -17.42 6.46
C PRO A 533 9.74 -16.55 5.21
N THR A 534 9.91 -17.10 4.00
CA THR A 534 9.87 -16.33 2.73
C THR A 534 8.91 -16.86 1.65
N SER A 535 8.77 -18.18 1.49
CA SER A 535 7.83 -18.83 0.57
C SER A 535 6.35 -18.72 0.99
N GLY A 536 5.46 -18.93 0.03
CA GLY A 536 4.00 -18.81 0.18
C GLY A 536 3.28 -20.02 0.77
N TYR A 537 3.89 -20.76 1.71
CA TYR A 537 3.27 -21.93 2.34
C TYR A 537 3.52 -22.00 3.84
N TYR A 538 2.78 -22.86 4.52
CA TYR A 538 2.96 -23.20 5.93
C TYR A 538 2.84 -24.72 6.11
N LEU A 539 3.36 -25.21 7.22
CA LEU A 539 3.36 -26.61 7.60
C LEU A 539 2.42 -26.81 8.80
N VAL A 540 1.76 -27.96 8.85
CA VAL A 540 0.94 -28.41 9.97
C VAL A 540 1.35 -29.84 10.28
N ALA A 541 1.76 -30.13 11.52
CA ALA A 541 1.96 -31.52 11.95
C ALA A 541 0.68 -32.04 12.59
N VAL A 542 0.35 -33.29 12.29
CA VAL A 542 -0.87 -33.94 12.75
C VAL A 542 -0.55 -35.36 13.19
N GLN A 543 -0.96 -35.71 14.40
CA GLN A 543 -0.81 -37.06 14.93
C GLN A 543 -1.79 -38.04 14.25
N HIS A 544 -1.49 -39.32 14.35
CA HIS A 544 -2.43 -40.38 13.97
C HIS A 544 -3.31 -40.72 15.18
N THR A 545 -4.60 -41.03 14.99
CA THR A 545 -5.52 -41.32 16.12
C THR A 545 -5.16 -42.62 16.86
N ASP A 546 -4.45 -43.52 16.17
CA ASP A 546 -3.75 -44.65 16.78
C ASP A 546 -2.32 -44.22 17.12
N ILE A 547 -2.06 -44.07 18.42
CA ILE A 547 -0.79 -43.59 19.00
C ILE A 547 0.42 -44.45 18.63
N THR A 548 0.23 -45.66 18.06
CA THR A 548 1.34 -46.51 17.60
C THR A 548 1.78 -46.23 16.17
N ARG A 549 1.08 -45.35 15.45
CA ARG A 549 1.28 -45.09 14.03
C ARG A 549 1.93 -43.73 13.79
N SER A 550 2.66 -43.64 12.68
CA SER A 550 3.22 -42.40 12.19
C SER A 550 2.13 -41.37 11.89
N GLY A 551 2.37 -40.13 12.30
CA GLY A 551 1.58 -38.97 11.90
C GLY A 551 1.98 -38.44 10.53
N LEU A 552 1.60 -37.20 10.25
CA LEU A 552 1.82 -36.54 8.98
C LEU A 552 2.17 -35.06 9.15
N VAL A 553 2.82 -34.51 8.14
CA VAL A 553 3.00 -33.06 7.96
C VAL A 553 2.33 -32.66 6.66
N GLU A 554 1.36 -31.74 6.72
CA GLU A 554 0.79 -31.13 5.52
C GLU A 554 1.50 -29.82 5.19
N ILE A 555 1.95 -29.70 3.94
CA ILE A 555 2.43 -28.45 3.37
C ILE A 555 1.26 -27.81 2.63
N ARG A 556 0.84 -26.63 3.06
CA ARG A 556 -0.35 -25.95 2.52
C ARG A 556 0.00 -24.59 1.95
N ASP A 557 -0.63 -24.25 0.83
CA ASP A 557 -0.55 -22.92 0.26
C ASP A 557 -1.16 -21.90 1.21
N LYS A 558 -0.41 -20.86 1.51
CA LYS A 558 -0.79 -19.85 2.49
C LYS A 558 -1.93 -18.96 2.01
N ALA A 559 -2.00 -18.66 0.73
CA ALA A 559 -3.03 -17.81 0.13
C ALA A 559 -4.35 -18.55 -0.09
N THR A 560 -4.32 -19.85 -0.39
CA THR A 560 -5.53 -20.62 -0.74
C THR A 560 -5.90 -21.73 0.24
N GLY A 561 -5.02 -22.12 1.16
CA GLY A 561 -5.23 -23.22 2.11
C GLY A 561 -5.12 -24.61 1.49
N ARG A 562 -4.80 -24.68 0.19
CA ARG A 562 -4.74 -25.91 -0.58
C ARG A 562 -3.54 -26.74 -0.13
N VAL A 563 -3.76 -28.03 0.10
CA VAL A 563 -2.66 -28.99 0.32
C VAL A 563 -1.80 -29.07 -0.94
N ILE A 564 -0.52 -28.71 -0.79
CA ILE A 564 0.51 -28.85 -1.83
C ILE A 564 1.06 -30.27 -1.78
N GLN A 565 1.40 -30.75 -0.58
CA GLN A 565 1.98 -32.06 -0.37
C GLN A 565 1.70 -32.55 1.05
N ARG A 566 1.60 -33.87 1.22
CA ARG A 566 1.61 -34.55 2.52
C ARG A 566 2.89 -35.35 2.66
N VAL A 567 3.50 -35.28 3.82
CA VAL A 567 4.77 -35.94 4.15
C VAL A 567 4.55 -36.79 5.40
N THR A 568 5.04 -38.01 5.41
CA THR A 568 4.95 -38.90 6.59
C THR A 568 5.90 -38.43 7.70
N ALA A 569 5.36 -38.22 8.90
CA ALA A 569 6.12 -37.91 10.10
C ALA A 569 6.50 -39.18 10.87
N GLY A 570 7.15 -39.02 12.03
CA GLY A 570 7.30 -40.10 13.01
C GLY A 570 6.02 -40.31 13.83
N VAL A 571 6.11 -41.10 14.90
CA VAL A 571 5.02 -41.33 15.84
C VAL A 571 4.93 -40.15 16.81
N GLY A 572 3.72 -39.64 17.04
CA GLY A 572 3.47 -38.49 17.93
C GLY A 572 4.24 -37.24 17.51
N PRO A 573 4.09 -36.72 16.27
CA PRO A 573 4.67 -35.43 15.92
C PRO A 573 4.13 -34.35 16.86
N ASP A 574 5.03 -33.58 17.44
CA ASP A 574 4.73 -32.53 18.39
C ASP A 574 5.32 -31.20 17.92
N GLY A 575 6.47 -30.73 18.44
CA GLY A 575 7.07 -29.47 17.98
C GLY A 575 7.63 -29.48 16.54
N THR A 576 7.43 -28.38 15.81
CA THR A 576 8.05 -28.16 14.50
C THR A 576 8.66 -26.77 14.36
N GLY A 577 9.68 -26.68 13.51
CA GLY A 577 10.20 -25.39 13.07
C GLY A 577 10.87 -25.45 11.70
N ILE A 578 11.12 -24.26 11.14
CA ILE A 578 11.81 -24.07 9.86
C ILE A 578 13.11 -23.31 10.09
N SER A 579 14.19 -23.75 9.45
CA SER A 579 15.49 -23.08 9.52
C SER A 579 15.40 -21.62 9.01
N PRO A 580 16.24 -20.70 9.53
CA PRO A 580 16.18 -19.28 9.14
C PRO A 580 16.25 -19.02 7.62
N ASP A 581 16.98 -19.84 6.87
CA ASP A 581 17.07 -19.79 5.40
C ASP A 581 15.85 -20.37 4.66
N GLY A 582 14.91 -21.00 5.36
CA GLY A 582 13.72 -21.64 4.83
C GLY A 582 13.95 -23.03 4.22
N ARG A 583 15.18 -23.55 4.24
CA ARG A 583 15.49 -24.79 3.50
C ARG A 583 15.03 -26.05 4.21
N TRP A 584 15.09 -26.08 5.53
CA TRP A 584 14.86 -27.29 6.32
C TRP A 584 13.68 -27.10 7.25
N ALA A 585 12.75 -28.04 7.25
CA ALA A 585 11.82 -28.21 8.37
C ALA A 585 12.26 -29.40 9.23
N VAL A 586 12.07 -29.29 10.53
CA VAL A 586 12.32 -30.34 11.51
C VAL A 586 11.07 -30.52 12.34
N VAL A 587 10.67 -31.78 12.53
CA VAL A 587 9.56 -32.16 13.41
C VAL A 587 10.11 -33.10 14.47
N ALA A 588 9.95 -32.71 15.72
CA ALA A 588 10.15 -33.56 16.87
C ALA A 588 8.96 -34.53 16.94
N ASN A 589 9.23 -35.83 16.88
CA ASN A 589 8.19 -36.84 17.07
C ASN A 589 8.45 -37.52 18.41
N GLU A 590 7.68 -37.11 19.40
CA GLU A 590 7.91 -37.35 20.81
C GLU A 590 7.67 -38.80 21.21
N ALA A 591 6.58 -39.39 20.69
CA ALA A 591 6.09 -40.72 21.06
C ALA A 591 5.84 -40.89 22.58
N GLU A 592 5.53 -39.80 23.29
CA GLU A 592 5.28 -39.77 24.75
C GLU A 592 4.23 -40.77 25.19
N ALA A 593 3.08 -40.80 24.49
CA ALA A 593 1.96 -41.70 24.77
C ALA A 593 2.33 -43.20 24.74
N LEU A 594 3.45 -43.57 24.09
CA LEU A 594 3.95 -44.93 24.04
C LEU A 594 4.99 -45.25 25.12
N ASN A 595 5.53 -44.24 25.82
CA ASN A 595 6.73 -44.35 26.64
C ASN A 595 7.85 -45.10 25.90
N ALA A 596 8.09 -44.69 24.64
CA ALA A 596 9.06 -45.30 23.73
C ALA A 596 10.00 -44.23 23.16
N PRO A 597 11.12 -44.59 22.51
CA PRO A 597 11.98 -43.61 21.87
C PRO A 597 11.23 -42.88 20.77
N GLY A 598 11.33 -41.56 20.79
CA GLY A 598 10.92 -40.68 19.72
C GLY A 598 11.85 -40.76 18.50
N SER A 599 11.59 -39.86 17.57
CA SER A 599 12.36 -39.73 16.33
C SER A 599 12.31 -38.29 15.83
N ILE A 600 13.16 -37.93 14.86
CA ILE A 600 13.08 -36.62 14.18
C ILE A 600 12.74 -36.82 12.71
N THR A 601 11.73 -36.08 12.24
CA THR A 601 11.46 -35.93 10.81
C THR A 601 12.21 -34.70 10.29
N VAL A 602 13.14 -34.88 9.34
CA VAL A 602 13.82 -33.76 8.65
C VAL A 602 13.30 -33.67 7.22
N ILE A 603 12.79 -32.50 6.83
CA ILE A 603 12.18 -32.25 5.53
C ILE A 603 13.02 -31.22 4.76
N ASP A 604 13.53 -31.60 3.58
CA ASP A 604 14.10 -30.66 2.61
C ASP A 604 12.96 -29.94 1.88
N LEU A 605 12.87 -28.63 2.09
CA LEU A 605 11.83 -27.75 1.55
C LEU A 605 12.23 -27.10 0.21
N ALA A 606 13.41 -27.39 -0.34
CA ALA A 606 13.91 -26.74 -1.56
C ALA A 606 12.95 -26.84 -2.77
N LYS A 607 12.10 -27.88 -2.81
CA LYS A 607 11.09 -28.10 -3.85
C LYS A 607 9.66 -28.18 -3.32
N ALA A 608 9.44 -27.76 -2.07
CA ALA A 608 8.13 -27.88 -1.40
C ALA A 608 7.02 -27.14 -2.15
N ALA A 609 7.28 -25.93 -2.67
CA ALA A 609 6.28 -25.15 -3.40
C ALA A 609 5.73 -25.86 -4.66
N SER A 610 6.50 -26.79 -5.23
CA SER A 610 6.10 -27.62 -6.38
C SER A 610 5.65 -29.03 -6.00
N GLY A 611 5.46 -29.31 -4.70
CA GLY A 611 5.09 -30.64 -4.20
C GLY A 611 6.23 -31.67 -4.23
N GLY A 612 7.48 -31.21 -4.18
CA GLY A 612 8.68 -32.04 -4.24
C GLY A 612 9.50 -32.05 -2.94
N ALA A 613 8.91 -31.73 -1.79
CA ALA A 613 9.59 -31.85 -0.50
C ALA A 613 9.96 -33.31 -0.20
N VAL A 614 11.11 -33.52 0.42
CA VAL A 614 11.63 -34.87 0.73
C VAL A 614 11.91 -34.97 2.21
N ALA A 615 11.30 -35.96 2.88
CA ALA A 615 11.56 -36.24 4.28
C ALA A 615 12.50 -37.42 4.48
N ARG A 616 13.29 -37.34 5.56
CA ARG A 616 14.04 -38.46 6.13
C ARG A 616 13.76 -38.56 7.63
N GLN A 617 13.66 -39.78 8.12
CA GLN A 617 13.52 -40.06 9.55
C GLN A 617 14.91 -40.23 10.18
N VAL A 618 15.11 -39.65 11.36
CA VAL A 618 16.29 -39.85 12.21
C VAL A 618 15.82 -40.58 13.45
N ALA A 619 16.23 -41.84 13.58
CA ALA A 619 15.96 -42.63 14.77
C ALA A 619 16.82 -42.12 15.93
N LEU A 620 16.22 -41.99 17.10
CA LEU A 620 16.92 -41.69 18.35
C LEU A 620 17.21 -43.00 19.09
N THR A 621 18.00 -43.89 18.46
CA THR A 621 18.43 -45.15 19.08
C THR A 621 19.92 -45.09 19.39
N ASP A 622 20.25 -45.14 20.68
CA ASP A 622 21.56 -45.18 21.40
C ASP A 622 22.92 -45.18 20.67
N GLN A 623 23.10 -45.69 19.44
CA GLN A 623 24.39 -46.32 19.11
C GLN A 623 25.47 -45.45 18.44
N THR A 624 25.25 -44.15 18.16
CA THR A 624 26.26 -43.36 17.39
C THR A 624 26.46 -41.90 17.80
N GLY A 625 25.73 -41.38 18.79
CA GLY A 625 25.83 -39.98 19.23
C GLY A 625 27.05 -39.68 20.10
N THR A 626 27.56 -38.43 20.03
CA THR A 626 28.59 -37.95 20.98
C THR A 626 27.91 -37.21 22.13
N PHE A 627 28.11 -37.69 23.36
CA PHE A 627 27.58 -37.08 24.58
C PHE A 627 28.60 -36.10 25.16
N TYR A 628 28.15 -34.88 25.44
CA TYR A 628 28.95 -33.81 26.04
C TYR A 628 28.45 -33.54 27.46
N ALA A 629 29.35 -33.65 28.44
CA ALA A 629 29.08 -33.41 29.86
C ALA A 629 29.44 -31.98 30.28
N ASN A 630 28.91 -31.52 31.43
CA ASN A 630 29.40 -30.34 32.14
C ASN A 630 29.34 -30.55 33.68
N PRO A 631 30.32 -30.13 34.52
CA PRO A 631 31.69 -29.67 34.26
C PRO A 631 32.73 -30.66 34.82
N ALA A 632 33.26 -31.59 33.99
CA ALA A 632 34.49 -32.35 34.32
C ALA A 632 35.25 -32.91 33.10
N GLY A 633 34.74 -32.76 31.87
CA GLY A 633 35.50 -33.13 30.65
C GLY A 633 35.62 -34.64 30.37
N THR A 634 34.92 -35.51 31.10
CA THR A 634 34.76 -36.92 30.75
C THR A 634 33.44 -37.15 30.01
N GLN A 635 33.50 -37.85 28.86
CA GLN A 635 32.30 -38.38 28.19
C GLN A 635 31.59 -39.32 29.17
N GLN A 636 30.40 -38.95 29.62
CA GLN A 636 29.51 -39.87 30.31
C GLN A 636 28.23 -39.97 29.52
N ARG A 637 27.79 -41.21 29.28
CA ARG A 637 26.41 -41.53 28.91
C ARG A 637 25.52 -40.93 30.00
N PHE A 638 24.26 -40.65 29.71
CA PHE A 638 23.32 -40.09 30.69
C PHE A 638 23.11 -40.94 31.98
N THR A 639 23.89 -41.98 32.22
CA THR A 639 23.95 -42.68 33.50
C THR A 639 24.80 -41.87 34.49
N ASP A 640 24.21 -41.37 35.58
CA ASP A 640 24.78 -41.72 36.89
C ASP A 640 23.83 -41.48 38.06
N ASN A 641 23.82 -42.51 38.92
CA ASN A 641 23.12 -42.64 40.19
C ASN A 641 23.77 -41.84 41.33
N ASP A 642 24.45 -40.73 41.04
CA ASP A 642 25.39 -40.11 41.99
C ASP A 642 24.88 -38.82 42.69
N ASP A 643 23.56 -38.67 42.86
CA ASP A 643 23.03 -37.82 43.94
C ASP A 643 21.88 -38.51 44.72
N PRO A 644 22.17 -39.14 45.88
CA PRO A 644 21.17 -39.83 46.68
C PRO A 644 20.25 -38.90 47.49
N VAL A 645 20.30 -37.57 47.31
CA VAL A 645 19.47 -36.63 48.07
C VAL A 645 18.46 -35.92 47.17
N ARG A 646 17.35 -36.64 46.90
CA ARG A 646 15.99 -36.16 46.51
C ARG A 646 15.58 -36.15 45.04
N VAL A 647 16.39 -36.63 44.12
CA VAL A 647 15.93 -36.93 42.76
C VAL A 647 16.10 -38.42 42.56
N GLY A 648 14.99 -39.16 42.41
CA GLY A 648 15.09 -40.57 42.03
C GLY A 648 15.87 -40.68 40.71
N PRO A 649 16.54 -41.81 40.41
CA PRO A 649 17.28 -41.92 39.16
C PRO A 649 16.34 -41.64 38.00
N VAL A 650 16.55 -40.54 37.29
CA VAL A 650 16.08 -40.42 35.91
C VAL A 650 16.82 -41.55 35.20
N THR A 651 16.12 -42.64 34.89
CA THR A 651 16.71 -43.71 34.11
C THR A 651 16.82 -43.15 32.71
N HIS A 652 17.98 -42.58 32.38
CA HIS A 652 18.29 -42.09 31.05
C HIS A 652 18.63 -43.26 30.13
N ASP A 653 17.69 -44.21 30.07
CA ASP A 653 17.70 -45.27 29.10
C ASP A 653 17.53 -44.60 27.73
N PRO A 654 18.44 -44.77 26.77
CA PRO A 654 18.23 -44.31 25.41
C PRO A 654 17.01 -44.96 24.75
N GLU A 655 16.36 -45.93 25.39
CA GLU A 655 15.00 -46.38 25.08
C GLU A 655 13.88 -45.36 25.43
N GLY A 656 14.19 -44.18 25.96
CA GLY A 656 13.22 -43.15 26.38
C GLY A 656 13.58 -41.72 25.97
N LEU A 657 14.25 -41.50 24.83
CA LEU A 657 14.50 -40.15 24.30
C LEU A 657 13.24 -39.56 23.67
N GLN A 658 12.70 -38.50 24.24
CA GLN A 658 11.44 -37.86 23.80
C GLN A 658 11.72 -36.41 23.36
N PRO A 659 11.76 -36.14 22.05
CA PRO A 659 11.96 -34.79 21.53
C PRO A 659 10.67 -33.99 21.53
N GLU A 660 10.75 -32.72 21.92
CA GLU A 660 9.57 -31.84 22.12
C GLU A 660 9.65 -30.58 21.23
N TYR A 661 10.52 -29.62 21.58
CA TYR A 661 10.69 -28.37 20.82
C TYR A 661 11.90 -28.35 19.89
N VAL A 662 11.85 -27.45 18.89
CA VAL A 662 12.90 -27.26 17.89
C VAL A 662 13.31 -25.80 17.73
N GLY A 663 14.59 -25.53 17.96
CA GLY A 663 15.29 -24.29 17.62
C GLY A 663 16.35 -24.50 16.54
N PHE A 664 16.89 -23.42 15.98
CA PHE A 664 17.90 -23.50 14.91
C PHE A 664 19.09 -22.59 15.18
N SER A 665 20.26 -23.00 14.68
CA SER A 665 21.40 -22.10 14.56
C SER A 665 21.12 -21.01 13.52
N SER A 666 21.67 -19.82 13.75
CA SER A 666 21.50 -18.66 12.86
C SER A 666 21.97 -18.91 11.42
N ASP A 667 22.97 -19.78 11.25
CA ASP A 667 23.52 -20.22 9.96
C ASP A 667 22.71 -21.35 9.29
N SER A 668 21.56 -21.74 9.85
CA SER A 668 20.66 -22.80 9.35
C SER A 668 21.30 -24.19 9.23
N ARG A 669 22.47 -24.42 9.84
CA ARG A 669 23.17 -25.70 9.75
C ARG A 669 22.70 -26.73 10.77
N TYR A 670 22.38 -26.29 11.99
CA TYR A 670 22.01 -27.18 13.10
C TYR A 670 20.59 -26.90 13.57
N ALA A 671 19.85 -27.97 13.86
CA ALA A 671 18.65 -27.91 14.68
C ALA A 671 19.02 -28.31 16.11
N TYR A 672 18.57 -27.51 17.08
CA TYR A 672 18.63 -27.82 18.51
C TYR A 672 17.25 -28.33 18.92
N VAL A 673 17.19 -29.49 19.55
CA VAL A 673 15.94 -30.15 19.93
C VAL A 673 15.98 -30.41 21.43
N SER A 674 14.96 -29.98 22.16
CA SER A 674 14.84 -30.28 23.58
C SER A 674 14.51 -31.75 23.81
N LEU A 675 14.98 -32.27 24.94
CA LEU A 675 14.73 -33.62 25.44
C LEU A 675 14.38 -33.47 26.92
N GLN A 676 13.19 -32.94 27.20
CA GLN A 676 12.76 -32.48 28.52
C GLN A 676 12.96 -33.56 29.60
N GLU A 677 12.40 -34.74 29.37
CA GLU A 677 12.45 -35.91 30.27
C GLU A 677 13.87 -36.40 30.53
N ASN A 678 14.78 -36.07 29.62
CA ASN A 678 16.17 -36.47 29.69
C ASN A 678 17.09 -35.34 30.18
N ASN A 679 16.52 -34.19 30.56
CA ASN A 679 17.24 -32.99 30.98
C ASN A 679 18.38 -32.63 29.98
N GLY A 680 18.05 -32.66 28.69
CA GLY A 680 19.03 -32.62 27.62
C GLY A 680 18.62 -31.78 26.41
N VAL A 681 19.61 -31.44 25.58
CA VAL A 681 19.41 -30.87 24.25
C VAL A 681 20.20 -31.67 23.23
N MET A 682 19.57 -32.00 22.10
CA MET A 682 20.22 -32.61 20.96
C MET A 682 20.53 -31.55 19.89
N ALA A 683 21.75 -31.54 19.35
CA ALA A 683 22.08 -30.82 18.13
C ALA A 683 22.22 -31.77 16.93
N LEU A 684 21.42 -31.53 15.89
CA LEU A 684 21.39 -32.29 14.65
C LEU A 684 21.95 -31.45 13.49
N ASP A 685 22.98 -31.96 12.79
CA ASP A 685 23.46 -31.35 11.54
C ASP A 685 22.50 -31.67 10.39
N LEU A 686 21.89 -30.62 9.83
CA LEU A 686 20.87 -30.73 8.79
C LEU A 686 21.46 -31.13 7.43
N THR A 687 22.76 -30.93 7.22
CA THR A 687 23.46 -31.28 5.96
C THR A 687 23.75 -32.78 5.81
N GLY A 688 23.55 -33.57 6.87
CA GLY A 688 23.55 -35.04 6.79
C GLY A 688 24.92 -35.73 6.90
N GLY A 689 25.91 -35.10 7.53
CA GLY A 689 27.29 -35.62 7.60
C GLY A 689 27.80 -36.11 8.96
N THR A 690 27.04 -35.90 10.05
CA THR A 690 27.51 -36.22 11.42
C THR A 690 26.39 -36.78 12.27
N ALA A 691 26.73 -37.70 13.18
CA ALA A 691 25.81 -38.16 14.20
C ALA A 691 25.33 -37.00 15.10
N PRO A 692 24.11 -37.07 15.67
CA PRO A 692 23.62 -36.07 16.60
C PRO A 692 24.56 -35.92 17.81
N ARG A 693 24.65 -34.70 18.32
CA ARG A 693 25.34 -34.38 19.57
C ARG A 693 24.31 -34.24 20.67
N TYR A 694 24.59 -34.80 21.84
CA TYR A 694 23.70 -34.71 22.99
C TYR A 694 24.39 -33.96 24.11
N PHE A 695 23.70 -32.95 24.65
CA PHE A 695 24.18 -32.12 25.75
C PHE A 695 23.35 -32.41 26.99
N ASN A 696 24.01 -32.84 28.07
CA ASN A 696 23.38 -32.94 29.38
C ASN A 696 23.39 -31.55 30.04
N LEU A 697 22.22 -31.08 30.49
CA LEU A 697 22.10 -29.74 31.04
C LEU A 697 22.45 -29.65 32.54
N GLY A 698 22.61 -30.79 33.21
CA GLY A 698 22.96 -30.89 34.62
C GLY A 698 21.90 -30.31 35.56
N ALA A 699 22.25 -30.25 36.84
CA ALA A 699 21.40 -29.66 37.88
C ALA A 699 21.80 -28.20 38.19
N VAL A 700 20.94 -27.50 38.92
CA VAL A 700 21.12 -26.12 39.36
C VAL A 700 20.83 -25.96 40.85
N THR A 701 21.60 -25.07 41.49
CA THR A 701 21.36 -24.59 42.85
C THR A 701 21.09 -23.08 42.79
N ARG A 702 19.98 -22.62 43.36
CA ARG A 702 19.51 -21.24 43.28
C ARG A 702 19.18 -20.66 44.63
N THR A 703 19.80 -19.54 44.96
CA THR A 703 19.46 -18.74 46.12
C THR A 703 18.41 -17.69 45.77
N GLY A 704 17.65 -17.22 46.76
CA GLY A 704 16.67 -16.15 46.54
C GLY A 704 15.42 -16.63 45.82
N VAL A 705 15.04 -17.88 46.06
CA VAL A 705 13.76 -18.47 45.65
C VAL A 705 12.80 -18.47 46.82
N ASP A 706 11.49 -18.54 46.56
CA ASP A 706 10.50 -18.89 47.57
C ASP A 706 10.13 -20.36 47.42
N LEU A 707 10.28 -21.12 48.50
CA LEU A 707 9.97 -22.56 48.58
C LEU A 707 8.94 -22.85 49.69
N THR A 708 8.24 -21.83 50.14
CA THR A 708 7.18 -21.94 51.14
C THR A 708 5.84 -21.57 50.55
N ASN A 709 4.76 -21.96 51.23
CA ASN A 709 3.42 -21.46 50.94
C ASN A 709 2.94 -20.84 52.25
N SER A 710 2.33 -19.66 52.18
CA SER A 710 1.73 -18.95 53.30
C SER A 710 0.22 -19.19 53.34
N SER A 711 -0.34 -19.31 54.55
CA SER A 711 -1.79 -19.32 54.77
C SER A 711 -2.40 -17.92 54.94
N SER A 712 -1.58 -16.86 54.87
CA SER A 712 -2.05 -15.47 55.01
C SER A 712 -2.76 -14.97 53.74
N ASN A 713 -3.66 -14.00 53.87
CA ASN A 713 -4.26 -13.27 52.75
C ASN A 713 -4.09 -11.76 52.98
N PRO A 714 -3.19 -11.07 52.28
CA PRO A 714 -2.32 -11.54 51.19
C PRO A 714 -1.29 -12.61 51.62
N PRO A 715 -0.88 -13.58 50.76
CA PRO A 715 0.21 -14.51 51.07
C PRO A 715 1.53 -13.75 51.27
N GLN A 716 2.34 -14.21 52.22
CA GLN A 716 3.66 -13.68 52.51
C GLN A 716 4.70 -14.46 51.70
N ILE A 717 5.14 -13.88 50.59
CA ILE A 717 6.21 -14.43 49.73
C ILE A 717 7.57 -13.93 50.25
N SER A 718 8.54 -14.82 50.38
CA SER A 718 9.89 -14.49 50.84
C SER A 718 10.94 -15.19 50.00
N PHE A 719 11.70 -14.43 49.20
CA PHE A 719 12.77 -14.95 48.35
C PHE A 719 14.08 -15.12 49.13
N THR A 720 14.10 -16.03 50.10
CA THR A 720 15.27 -16.22 51.00
C THR A 720 15.80 -17.65 51.03
N GLN A 721 15.05 -18.62 50.50
CA GLN A 721 15.47 -20.02 50.48
C GLN A 721 16.47 -20.30 49.36
N THR A 722 17.02 -21.52 49.39
CA THR A 722 17.90 -22.06 48.35
C THR A 722 17.29 -23.34 47.78
N LEU A 723 16.98 -23.35 46.48
CA LEU A 723 16.69 -24.54 45.71
C LEU A 723 18.02 -25.24 45.41
N THR A 724 18.14 -26.54 45.69
CA THR A 724 19.40 -27.29 45.53
C THR A 724 19.15 -28.53 44.69
N GLY A 725 19.98 -28.75 43.67
CA GLY A 725 19.96 -29.98 42.87
C GLY A 725 18.75 -30.13 41.96
N ALA A 726 18.08 -29.04 41.57
CA ALA A 726 16.98 -29.11 40.60
C ALA A 726 17.52 -29.39 39.20
N LEU A 727 16.88 -30.27 38.45
CA LEU A 727 17.17 -30.44 37.03
C LEU A 727 16.63 -29.23 36.25
N ARG A 728 17.20 -28.96 35.07
CA ARG A 728 16.72 -27.87 34.22
C ARG A 728 15.43 -28.25 33.52
N GLU A 729 15.37 -29.47 32.97
CA GLU A 729 14.21 -30.05 32.26
C GLU A 729 13.69 -29.06 31.19
N PRO A 730 14.42 -28.96 30.05
CA PRO A 730 14.18 -27.91 29.08
C PRO A 730 12.95 -28.22 28.21
N ASP A 731 11.95 -27.35 28.23
CA ASP A 731 10.84 -27.40 27.28
C ASP A 731 11.24 -26.63 26.00
N GLY A 732 11.02 -25.31 25.97
CA GLY A 732 11.39 -24.46 24.85
C GLY A 732 12.90 -24.35 24.61
N VAL A 733 13.33 -24.42 23.35
CA VAL A 733 14.73 -24.23 22.94
C VAL A 733 14.87 -23.29 21.74
N ALA A 734 15.88 -22.41 21.75
CA ALA A 734 16.25 -21.59 20.60
C ALA A 734 17.77 -21.47 20.44
N GLY A 735 18.21 -21.28 19.20
CA GLY A 735 19.60 -20.98 18.89
C GLY A 735 19.82 -19.49 18.61
N PHE A 736 21.00 -18.99 18.94
CA PHE A 736 21.43 -17.65 18.54
C PHE A 736 22.94 -17.58 18.35
N THR A 737 23.41 -16.46 17.81
CA THR A 737 24.84 -16.24 17.60
C THR A 737 25.18 -14.83 18.02
N LEU A 738 26.21 -14.70 18.85
CA LEU A 738 26.70 -13.42 19.32
C LEU A 738 28.22 -13.40 19.17
N ASN A 739 28.75 -12.37 18.51
CA ASN A 739 30.19 -12.20 18.28
C ASN A 739 30.87 -13.45 17.66
N GLY A 740 30.17 -14.13 16.74
CA GLY A 740 30.67 -15.33 16.07
C GLY A 740 30.62 -16.63 16.89
N VAL A 741 30.14 -16.58 18.13
CA VAL A 741 29.94 -17.76 18.98
C VAL A 741 28.49 -18.21 18.92
N ARG A 742 28.27 -19.51 18.74
CA ARG A 742 26.94 -20.11 18.68
C ARG A 742 26.50 -20.55 20.07
N TYR A 743 25.27 -20.22 20.42
CA TYR A 743 24.65 -20.58 21.68
C TYR A 743 23.30 -21.25 21.41
N PHE A 744 22.87 -22.08 22.36
CA PHE A 744 21.46 -22.43 22.51
C PHE A 744 21.00 -21.96 23.90
N ILE A 745 19.73 -21.58 23.97
CA ILE A 745 19.05 -21.15 25.19
C ILE A 745 17.85 -22.06 25.42
N THR A 746 17.64 -22.47 26.66
CA THR A 746 16.54 -23.35 27.10
C THR A 746 15.63 -22.62 28.06
N ALA A 747 14.34 -22.91 27.99
CA ALA A 747 13.34 -22.56 28.98
C ALA A 747 13.22 -23.74 29.96
N ASP A 748 13.60 -23.52 31.22
CA ASP A 748 13.80 -24.59 32.20
C ASP A 748 12.54 -24.74 33.08
N GLU A 749 11.43 -25.21 32.50
CA GLU A 749 10.10 -25.32 33.14
C GLU A 749 9.98 -26.51 34.09
N GLY A 750 10.17 -27.71 33.55
CA GLY A 750 10.16 -29.00 34.24
C GLY A 750 8.79 -29.62 34.51
N ASP A 751 8.31 -30.46 33.58
CA ASP A 751 7.14 -31.33 33.80
C ASP A 751 7.45 -32.83 34.01
N THR A 752 8.72 -33.24 34.05
CA THR A 752 9.07 -34.68 34.04
C THR A 752 8.48 -35.46 35.22
N SER A 753 7.76 -36.55 34.90
CA SER A 753 7.17 -37.42 35.90
C SER A 753 8.21 -38.39 36.51
N GLN A 754 8.52 -38.26 37.80
CA GLN A 754 9.46 -39.15 38.51
C GLN A 754 8.74 -40.32 39.21
N PRO A 755 8.98 -41.59 38.81
CA PRO A 755 8.37 -42.74 39.46
C PRO A 755 8.65 -42.78 40.97
N GLY A 756 7.60 -42.90 41.79
CA GLY A 756 7.72 -43.06 43.25
C GLY A 756 7.90 -41.77 44.07
N VAL A 757 8.03 -40.60 43.44
CA VAL A 757 8.08 -39.30 44.14
C VAL A 757 6.73 -38.59 44.04
N SER A 758 6.11 -38.22 45.16
CA SER A 758 4.85 -37.45 45.15
C SER A 758 5.05 -36.08 44.51
N SER A 759 4.08 -35.62 43.70
CA SER A 759 4.09 -34.28 43.08
C SER A 759 4.21 -33.11 44.08
N SER A 760 3.87 -33.35 45.35
CA SER A 760 4.02 -32.39 46.45
C SER A 760 5.43 -32.29 47.04
N GLN A 761 6.35 -33.19 46.66
CA GLN A 761 7.73 -33.26 47.15
C GLN A 761 8.78 -32.93 46.08
N ARG A 762 8.37 -32.67 44.84
CA ARG A 762 9.26 -32.34 43.73
C ARG A 762 9.42 -30.84 43.62
N PHE A 763 10.67 -30.38 43.62
CA PHE A 763 10.99 -29.10 43.01
C PHE A 763 11.11 -29.35 41.50
N ARG A 764 10.32 -28.63 40.71
CA ARG A 764 10.22 -28.80 39.25
C ARG A 764 11.06 -27.74 38.55
N GLY A 765 11.78 -28.19 37.52
CA GLY A 765 12.59 -27.38 36.61
C GLY A 765 13.64 -26.47 37.24
N GLY A 766 14.37 -25.79 36.35
CA GLY A 766 15.32 -24.76 36.75
C GLY A 766 14.60 -23.53 37.29
N ARG A 767 13.47 -23.13 36.69
CA ARG A 767 12.77 -21.83 36.84
C ARG A 767 13.53 -20.64 36.25
N SER A 768 14.25 -20.84 35.14
CA SER A 768 15.01 -19.82 34.40
C SER A 768 14.96 -20.04 32.91
N VAL A 769 15.67 -19.19 32.19
CA VAL A 769 16.38 -19.62 31.00
C VAL A 769 17.88 -19.85 31.25
N SER A 770 18.43 -20.91 30.66
CA SER A 770 19.85 -21.26 30.70
C SER A 770 20.50 -21.12 29.32
N ILE A 771 21.71 -20.58 29.27
CA ILE A 771 22.44 -20.32 28.02
C ILE A 771 23.68 -21.21 27.98
N PHE A 772 23.84 -21.95 26.89
CA PHE A 772 24.95 -22.88 26.69
C PHE A 772 25.71 -22.56 25.42
N ASN A 773 27.02 -22.79 25.44
CA ASN A 773 27.84 -22.76 24.23
C ASN A 773 27.49 -23.98 23.37
N ALA A 774 26.99 -23.74 22.15
CA ALA A 774 26.46 -24.81 21.31
C ALA A 774 27.52 -25.74 20.69
N GLU A 775 28.79 -25.37 20.75
CA GLU A 775 29.88 -26.24 20.28
C GLU A 775 30.34 -27.20 21.38
N THR A 776 30.40 -26.73 22.62
CA THR A 776 31.01 -27.45 23.76
C THR A 776 30.01 -28.02 24.75
N GLY A 777 28.76 -27.53 24.77
CA GLY A 777 27.77 -27.85 25.79
C GLY A 777 28.00 -27.16 27.14
N GLN A 778 29.01 -26.28 27.24
CA GLN A 778 29.31 -25.58 28.49
C GLN A 778 28.21 -24.57 28.82
N LEU A 779 27.71 -24.59 30.07
CA LEU A 779 26.84 -23.55 30.62
C LEU A 779 27.60 -22.22 30.67
N VAL A 780 27.00 -21.17 30.12
CA VAL A 780 27.58 -19.82 29.98
C VAL A 780 26.92 -18.86 30.98
N GLY A 781 25.59 -18.89 31.08
CA GLY A 781 24.83 -18.02 31.97
C GLY A 781 23.43 -18.55 32.22
N ASP A 782 22.77 -18.01 33.25
CA ASP A 782 21.46 -18.44 33.75
C ASP A 782 20.79 -17.20 34.37
N THR A 783 19.48 -17.02 34.18
CA THR A 783 18.78 -15.86 34.75
C THR A 783 18.61 -15.95 36.27
N GLY A 784 18.86 -17.10 36.88
CA GLY A 784 18.59 -17.38 38.29
C GLY A 784 17.13 -17.12 38.63
N SER A 785 16.89 -16.59 39.83
CA SER A 785 15.55 -16.35 40.38
C SER A 785 14.87 -15.06 39.85
N GLN A 786 15.39 -14.45 38.78
CA GLN A 786 14.90 -13.16 38.27
C GLN A 786 13.42 -13.21 37.86
N PHE A 787 12.94 -14.29 37.23
CA PHE A 787 11.54 -14.40 36.81
C PHE A 787 10.58 -14.37 38.00
N ASP A 788 10.79 -15.24 38.99
CA ASP A 788 9.95 -15.31 40.20
C ASP A 788 9.90 -13.96 40.93
N GLN A 789 11.07 -13.33 41.14
CA GLN A 789 11.19 -12.06 41.86
C GLN A 789 10.53 -10.89 41.12
N LEU A 790 10.75 -10.80 39.80
CA LEU A 790 10.15 -9.74 38.98
C LEU A 790 8.67 -9.96 38.77
N LEU A 791 8.20 -11.20 38.63
CA LEU A 791 6.79 -11.51 38.46
C LEU A 791 6.00 -11.16 39.72
N PHE A 792 6.55 -11.47 40.90
CA PHE A 792 5.96 -11.07 42.17
C PHE A 792 5.87 -9.56 42.33
N SER A 793 6.99 -8.85 42.12
CA SER A 793 7.03 -7.39 42.30
C SER A 793 6.20 -6.63 41.26
N THR A 794 6.32 -6.99 39.98
CA THR A 794 5.58 -6.38 38.86
C THR A 794 4.09 -6.69 38.97
N GLY A 795 3.74 -7.95 39.23
CA GLY A 795 2.37 -8.41 39.44
C GLY A 795 1.68 -7.63 40.55
N ASN A 796 2.29 -7.58 41.74
CA ASN A 796 1.70 -6.85 42.87
C ASN A 796 1.54 -5.35 42.56
N ALA A 797 2.56 -4.71 41.99
CA ALA A 797 2.49 -3.30 41.64
C ALA A 797 1.37 -3.01 40.62
N ALA A 798 1.20 -3.87 39.63
CA ALA A 798 0.13 -3.74 38.63
C ALA A 798 -1.27 -3.94 39.25
N MET A 799 -1.41 -4.91 40.16
CA MET A 799 -2.66 -5.18 40.89
C MET A 799 -3.04 -4.06 41.85
N GLU A 800 -2.06 -3.41 42.49
CA GLU A 800 -2.29 -2.23 43.34
C GLU A 800 -2.66 -0.99 42.53
N ALA A 801 -1.94 -0.72 41.43
CA ALA A 801 -2.13 0.47 40.63
C ALA A 801 -3.41 0.41 39.77
N ASN A 802 -3.79 -0.78 39.29
CA ASN A 802 -4.92 -0.97 38.38
C ASN A 802 -5.74 -2.23 38.72
N PRO A 803 -6.38 -2.30 39.91
CA PRO A 803 -7.10 -3.48 40.38
C PRO A 803 -8.28 -3.89 39.49
N GLY A 804 -8.84 -2.97 38.70
CA GLY A 804 -9.89 -3.27 37.73
C GLY A 804 -9.42 -4.06 36.50
N ILE A 805 -8.11 -4.03 36.17
CA ILE A 805 -7.53 -4.68 34.98
C ILE A 805 -6.79 -5.96 35.38
N TYR A 806 -5.93 -5.88 36.40
CA TYR A 806 -5.05 -6.97 36.82
C TYR A 806 -5.60 -7.71 38.06
N GLY A 807 -6.74 -7.27 38.60
CA GLY A 807 -7.31 -7.77 39.85
C GLY A 807 -6.64 -7.17 41.10
N SER A 808 -7.29 -7.31 42.25
CA SER A 808 -6.80 -6.84 43.54
C SER A 808 -5.90 -7.87 44.22
N LEU A 809 -4.93 -7.41 45.03
CA LEU A 809 -4.12 -8.28 45.88
C LEU A 809 -4.97 -9.23 46.73
N SER A 810 -6.14 -8.81 47.22
CA SER A 810 -7.02 -9.68 48.00
C SER A 810 -7.66 -10.83 47.20
N GLN A 811 -7.49 -10.87 45.88
CA GLN A 811 -8.09 -11.86 44.99
C GLN A 811 -7.06 -12.88 44.50
N ALA A 812 -7.26 -14.16 44.82
CA ALA A 812 -6.52 -15.28 44.24
C ALA A 812 -7.14 -15.75 42.90
N PRO A 813 -6.36 -16.35 41.98
CA PRO A 813 -4.90 -16.42 41.99
C PRO A 813 -4.25 -15.08 41.61
N ARG A 814 -2.97 -14.90 41.96
CA ARG A 814 -2.12 -13.74 41.63
C ARG A 814 -1.06 -14.13 40.61
N TYR A 815 -0.50 -13.15 39.89
CA TYR A 815 0.51 -13.37 38.84
C TYR A 815 1.68 -14.23 39.33
N TYR A 816 2.28 -13.88 40.47
CA TYR A 816 3.10 -14.84 41.21
C TYR A 816 2.21 -15.59 42.19
N ASN A 817 1.95 -16.86 41.89
CA ASN A 817 1.07 -17.70 42.68
C ASN A 817 1.86 -18.46 43.75
N ASP A 818 1.61 -18.14 45.02
CA ASP A 818 2.24 -18.77 46.19
C ASP A 818 2.10 -20.31 46.18
N ASP A 819 0.98 -20.84 45.65
CA ASP A 819 0.78 -22.28 45.55
C ASP A 819 1.79 -22.98 44.62
N ARG A 820 2.45 -22.22 43.74
CA ARG A 820 3.52 -22.70 42.84
C ARG A 820 4.92 -22.53 43.44
N SER A 821 5.12 -21.81 44.54
CA SER A 821 6.44 -21.61 45.16
C SER A 821 7.14 -22.93 45.52
N ARG A 822 6.40 -23.93 46.01
CA ARG A 822 6.93 -25.29 46.27
C ARG A 822 7.00 -26.21 45.05
N ARG A 823 6.57 -25.76 43.87
CA ARG A 823 6.45 -26.55 42.64
C ARG A 823 7.43 -26.04 41.56
N GLY A 824 6.95 -25.36 40.53
CA GLY A 824 7.76 -24.78 39.44
C GLY A 824 7.85 -23.24 39.45
N GLY A 825 7.23 -22.55 40.41
CA GLY A 825 7.29 -21.09 40.48
C GLY A 825 6.63 -20.42 39.27
N SER A 826 7.40 -19.63 38.50
CA SER A 826 6.94 -18.92 37.31
C SER A 826 6.80 -19.77 36.03
N GLU A 827 7.46 -20.93 35.95
CA GLU A 827 7.35 -21.92 34.85
C GLU A 827 7.62 -21.31 33.45
N PRO A 828 8.90 -21.07 33.12
CA PRO A 828 9.30 -20.60 31.79
C PRO A 828 9.23 -21.74 30.77
N GLU A 829 8.19 -21.72 29.93
CA GLU A 829 7.77 -22.81 29.02
C GLU A 829 8.38 -22.65 27.63
N VAL A 830 7.95 -21.61 26.91
CA VAL A 830 8.37 -21.35 25.54
C VAL A 830 9.24 -20.11 25.42
N LEU A 831 10.14 -20.08 24.43
CA LEU A 831 10.93 -18.89 24.14
C LEU A 831 11.17 -18.64 22.65
N THR A 832 11.44 -17.38 22.30
CA THR A 832 11.92 -16.98 20.98
C THR A 832 13.03 -15.93 21.11
N VAL A 833 14.06 -16.04 20.28
CA VAL A 833 15.20 -15.12 20.28
C VAL A 833 15.13 -14.19 19.08
N PHE A 834 15.41 -12.91 19.29
CA PHE A 834 15.45 -11.90 18.24
C PHE A 834 16.45 -10.78 18.52
N GLU A 835 16.87 -10.09 17.47
CA GLU A 835 17.70 -8.89 17.59
C GLU A 835 16.88 -7.62 17.48
N GLN A 836 16.97 -6.71 18.44
CA GLN A 836 16.32 -5.40 18.41
C GLN A 836 17.35 -4.31 18.73
N ASN A 837 17.47 -3.30 17.87
CA ASN A 837 18.39 -2.17 18.05
C ASN A 837 19.86 -2.57 18.32
N GLY A 838 20.33 -3.66 17.70
CA GLY A 838 21.70 -4.15 17.86
C GLY A 838 21.95 -4.93 19.16
N ALA A 839 20.93 -5.16 19.98
CA ALA A 839 20.99 -6.04 21.13
C ALA A 839 20.18 -7.33 20.86
N THR A 840 20.68 -8.46 21.37
CA THR A 840 19.99 -9.75 21.29
C THR A 840 19.08 -9.91 22.51
N TYR A 841 17.84 -10.32 22.28
CA TYR A 841 16.84 -10.54 23.31
C TYR A 841 16.17 -11.90 23.16
N ALA A 842 15.73 -12.48 24.27
CA ALA A 842 14.73 -13.56 24.28
C ALA A 842 13.41 -13.04 24.86
N ALA A 843 12.30 -13.37 24.22
CA ALA A 843 10.99 -13.34 24.87
C ALA A 843 10.67 -14.75 25.38
N VAL A 844 10.20 -14.84 26.62
CA VAL A 844 9.97 -16.11 27.34
C VAL A 844 8.54 -16.11 27.88
N GLY A 845 7.75 -17.11 27.53
CA GLY A 845 6.43 -17.38 28.09
C GLY A 845 6.54 -17.92 29.50
N LEU A 846 5.80 -17.33 30.44
CA LEU A 846 5.69 -17.82 31.82
C LEU A 846 4.29 -18.41 32.00
N GLU A 847 4.18 -19.73 31.96
CA GLU A 847 2.93 -20.51 31.95
C GLU A 847 2.02 -20.09 33.13
N ARG A 848 2.53 -20.21 34.36
CA ARG A 848 1.78 -19.87 35.59
C ARG A 848 1.78 -18.40 35.93
N GLY A 849 2.58 -17.62 35.21
CA GLY A 849 2.63 -16.18 35.35
C GLY A 849 1.63 -15.45 34.46
N ALA A 850 1.00 -16.13 33.48
CA ALA A 850 0.17 -15.49 32.45
C ALA A 850 0.85 -14.23 31.88
N SER A 851 2.13 -14.36 31.51
CA SER A 851 2.99 -13.23 31.17
C SER A 851 4.12 -13.61 30.24
N ILE A 852 4.75 -12.60 29.63
CA ILE A 852 5.96 -12.75 28.83
C ILE A 852 7.10 -11.96 29.48
N ALA A 853 8.24 -12.59 29.69
CA ALA A 853 9.45 -11.92 30.14
C ALA A 853 10.35 -11.55 28.95
N LEU A 854 10.97 -10.37 28.99
CA LEU A 854 11.98 -9.95 28.02
C LEU A 854 13.37 -10.04 28.67
N VAL A 855 14.23 -10.90 28.13
CA VAL A 855 15.59 -11.17 28.62
C VAL A 855 16.61 -10.58 27.66
N ASN A 856 17.47 -9.70 28.14
CA ASN A 856 18.60 -9.18 27.39
C ASN A 856 19.76 -10.18 27.41
N LEU A 857 20.22 -10.57 26.23
CA LEU A 857 21.26 -11.57 25.98
C LEU A 857 22.57 -10.95 25.46
N SER A 858 22.72 -9.63 25.54
CA SER A 858 23.91 -8.92 25.06
C SER A 858 25.19 -9.27 25.85
N ASP A 859 25.04 -9.70 27.11
CA ASP A 859 26.06 -10.42 27.88
C ASP A 859 25.51 -11.81 28.24
N PRO A 860 25.82 -12.87 27.45
CA PRO A 860 25.25 -14.20 27.66
C PRO A 860 25.75 -14.85 28.96
N ALA A 861 26.82 -14.35 29.58
CA ALA A 861 27.27 -14.83 30.89
C ALA A 861 26.47 -14.20 32.04
N ARG A 862 25.72 -13.12 31.78
CA ARG A 862 24.89 -12.41 32.75
C ARG A 862 23.56 -11.99 32.13
N PRO A 863 22.70 -12.95 31.72
CA PRO A 863 21.40 -12.63 31.16
C PRO A 863 20.54 -11.87 32.17
N ARG A 864 19.90 -10.79 31.71
CA ARG A 864 19.11 -9.90 32.56
C ARG A 864 17.66 -9.86 32.09
N VAL A 865 16.73 -10.15 32.98
CA VAL A 865 15.30 -9.93 32.74
C VAL A 865 15.03 -8.42 32.87
N GLU A 866 14.71 -7.76 31.76
CA GLU A 866 14.50 -6.31 31.75
C GLU A 866 13.09 -5.93 32.19
N THR A 867 12.11 -6.72 31.80
CA THR A 867 10.70 -6.48 32.13
C THR A 867 9.88 -7.77 32.05
N ILE A 868 8.74 -7.78 32.74
CA ILE A 868 7.72 -8.81 32.64
C ILE A 868 6.41 -8.14 32.23
N ALA A 869 5.86 -8.63 31.13
CA ALA A 869 4.68 -8.14 30.47
C ALA A 869 3.48 -9.00 30.86
N LEU A 870 2.62 -8.49 31.75
CA LEU A 870 1.47 -9.22 32.28
C LEU A 870 0.30 -9.24 31.28
N LEU A 871 -0.48 -10.33 31.29
CA LEU A 871 -1.81 -10.37 30.67
C LEU A 871 -2.87 -9.74 31.58
N PRO A 872 -3.78 -8.90 31.06
CA PRO A 872 -4.99 -8.52 31.78
C PRO A 872 -5.78 -9.74 32.32
N ARG A 873 -6.30 -9.64 33.55
CA ARG A 873 -6.88 -10.78 34.29
C ARG A 873 -8.20 -11.31 33.72
N ASP A 874 -8.90 -10.54 32.90
CA ASP A 874 -10.16 -10.94 32.25
C ASP A 874 -9.95 -11.77 30.98
N LEU A 875 -8.77 -11.69 30.38
CA LEU A 875 -8.34 -12.55 29.28
C LEU A 875 -7.96 -13.95 29.73
N THR A 876 -7.81 -14.15 31.04
CA THR A 876 -7.50 -15.45 31.64
C THR A 876 -8.76 -16.21 32.07
N THR A 877 -9.95 -15.65 31.85
CA THR A 877 -11.25 -16.20 32.30
C THR A 877 -12.18 -16.53 31.14
N VAL A 878 -11.99 -17.67 30.48
CA VAL A 878 -12.83 -18.06 29.31
C VAL A 878 -13.96 -19.06 29.64
N THR A 879 -14.09 -19.53 30.90
CA THR A 879 -15.09 -20.55 31.27
C THR A 879 -15.81 -20.31 32.61
N GLY A 880 -15.84 -19.07 33.12
CA GLY A 880 -16.46 -18.77 34.42
C GLY A 880 -15.64 -19.23 35.63
N THR A 881 -14.48 -19.85 35.40
CA THR A 881 -13.46 -20.06 36.44
C THR A 881 -12.53 -18.86 36.45
N VAL A 882 -12.49 -18.12 37.56
CA VAL A 882 -11.54 -17.01 37.76
C VAL A 882 -10.18 -17.62 38.09
N GLY A 883 -9.30 -17.74 37.08
CA GLY A 883 -7.95 -18.25 37.26
C GLY A 883 -6.98 -17.63 36.26
N LEU A 884 -5.69 -17.53 36.60
CA LEU A 884 -4.62 -17.19 35.66
C LEU A 884 -4.31 -18.42 34.80
N ALA A 885 -5.33 -18.92 34.09
CA ALA A 885 -5.26 -20.11 33.24
C ALA A 885 -4.92 -19.74 31.78
N ALA A 886 -4.18 -18.66 31.59
CA ALA A 886 -3.66 -18.29 30.28
C ALA A 886 -2.20 -18.72 30.23
N ASN A 887 -1.99 -19.94 29.73
CA ASN A 887 -0.69 -20.59 29.62
C ASN A 887 -0.10 -20.27 28.25
N PRO A 888 0.99 -19.49 28.13
CA PRO A 888 1.72 -19.36 26.89
C PRO A 888 2.29 -20.71 26.45
N GLU A 889 1.66 -21.38 25.50
CA GLU A 889 2.09 -22.67 24.93
C GLU A 889 2.81 -22.50 23.60
N GLY A 890 2.55 -21.41 22.87
CA GLY A 890 3.24 -21.12 21.61
C GLY A 890 3.76 -19.70 21.66
N ILE A 891 4.95 -19.45 21.14
CA ILE A 891 5.51 -18.09 21.07
C ILE A 891 6.14 -17.79 19.73
N ALA A 892 5.88 -16.59 19.23
CA ALA A 892 6.52 -16.09 18.01
C ALA A 892 6.80 -14.59 18.11
N SER A 893 7.72 -14.08 17.28
CA SER A 893 8.01 -12.65 17.25
C SER A 893 8.11 -12.12 15.81
N ALA A 894 7.74 -10.85 15.64
CA ALA A 894 7.82 -10.14 14.35
C ALA A 894 8.21 -8.67 14.53
N VAL A 895 8.77 -8.05 13.48
CA VAL A 895 9.09 -6.62 13.46
C VAL A 895 8.24 -5.90 12.44
N PHE A 896 7.55 -4.84 12.87
CA PHE A 896 6.88 -3.92 11.97
C PHE A 896 7.19 -2.47 12.32
N GLY A 897 7.61 -1.68 11.33
CA GLY A 897 7.90 -0.25 11.53
C GLY A 897 8.93 0.03 12.63
N GLY A 898 9.92 -0.87 12.79
CA GLY A 898 10.95 -0.78 13.84
C GLY A 898 10.49 -1.20 15.25
N ARG A 899 9.23 -1.60 15.43
CA ARG A 899 8.68 -2.10 16.70
C ARG A 899 8.64 -3.62 16.70
N ARG A 900 8.99 -4.23 17.82
CA ARG A 900 8.90 -5.68 18.01
C ARG A 900 7.52 -6.05 18.55
N PHE A 901 6.94 -7.09 17.99
CA PHE A 901 5.73 -7.73 18.48
C PHE A 901 6.07 -9.15 18.90
N VAL A 902 5.51 -9.58 20.03
CA VAL A 902 5.58 -10.96 20.52
C VAL A 902 4.15 -11.47 20.61
N TYR A 903 3.92 -12.66 20.08
CA TYR A 903 2.64 -13.35 20.04
C TYR A 903 2.77 -14.57 20.94
N ALA A 904 1.80 -14.79 21.82
CA ALA A 904 1.71 -16.04 22.56
C ALA A 904 0.34 -16.71 22.37
N GLY A 905 0.34 -17.97 21.95
CA GLY A 905 -0.85 -18.83 22.00
C GLY A 905 -1.15 -19.15 23.46
N LEU A 906 -2.39 -18.87 23.88
CA LEU A 906 -2.88 -19.11 25.23
C LEU A 906 -3.83 -20.31 25.18
N GLU A 907 -3.31 -21.51 25.35
CA GLU A 907 -4.00 -22.75 25.02
C GLU A 907 -5.29 -22.91 25.82
N ASN A 908 -5.18 -22.90 27.15
CA ASN A 908 -6.31 -22.92 28.08
C ASN A 908 -7.28 -21.73 27.95
N ALA A 909 -6.85 -20.60 27.36
CA ALA A 909 -7.75 -19.46 27.08
C ALA A 909 -8.34 -19.47 25.66
N GLY A 910 -7.78 -20.25 24.73
CA GLY A 910 -8.22 -20.30 23.33
C GLY A 910 -7.93 -19.03 22.52
N ASN A 911 -6.99 -18.19 22.95
CA ASN A 911 -6.70 -16.90 22.28
C ASN A 911 -5.19 -16.69 22.06
N VAL A 912 -4.81 -15.71 21.26
CA VAL A 912 -3.41 -15.27 21.13
C VAL A 912 -3.24 -13.89 21.75
N ALA A 913 -2.37 -13.76 22.73
CA ALA A 913 -1.99 -12.46 23.27
C ALA A 913 -0.80 -11.86 22.54
N ILE A 914 -0.77 -10.53 22.48
CA ILE A 914 0.17 -9.78 21.68
C ILE A 914 0.76 -8.68 22.54
N TRP A 915 2.09 -8.63 22.59
CA TRP A 915 2.85 -7.58 23.24
C TRP A 915 3.66 -6.81 22.22
N ARG A 916 3.86 -5.52 22.48
CA ARG A 916 4.64 -4.61 21.66
C ARG A 916 5.75 -3.97 22.48
N PHE A 917 6.98 -4.13 22.01
CA PHE A 917 8.17 -3.52 22.60
C PHE A 917 8.68 -2.39 21.70
N ASN A 918 8.86 -1.21 22.28
CA ASN A 918 9.25 0.00 21.57
C ASN A 918 10.77 0.02 21.32
N PRO A 919 11.24 0.60 20.18
CA PRO A 919 12.64 0.91 20.01
C PRO A 919 13.04 2.05 20.95
N GLY A 920 13.87 1.76 21.96
CA GLY A 920 14.49 2.80 22.81
C GLY A 920 14.45 2.60 24.32
N GLY A 921 13.95 1.47 24.84
CA GLY A 921 14.02 1.17 26.27
C GLY A 921 13.13 2.07 27.12
N ASN A 922 11.86 1.68 27.24
CA ASN A 922 10.93 1.84 28.38
C ASN A 922 9.53 1.45 27.93
#